data_AF-A0A542APP1-F1
#
_entry.id   AF-A0A542APP1-F1
#
_cell.length_a   1.000
_cell.length_b   1.000
_cell.length_c   1.000
_cell.angle_alpha   90.00
_cell.angle_beta   90.00
_cell.angle_gamma   90.00
#
_symmetry.space_group_name_H-M   'P 1'
#
loop_
_entity.id
_entity.type
_entity.pdbx_description
1 polymer ?
#
loop_
_entity_poly.entity_id
_entity_poly.type
_entity_poly.pdbx_seq_one_letter_code
_entity_poly.pdbx_strand_id
1 'polypeptide(L)'
;MEIAEISESDREQAADLAVSCFINDLYFQKMIPEEQERKSELKKNFLDAVSYCGAEDGAYGIRENGCLIAFVLFFDYDRLNKSNPRQMSRFFGYEASGRSRFQLTHPSTMSDRKFIQLKAEECGVRTTYLLSLGVDEAHRRAGLATRLVQFVRESFPNHSLLSDISNPESLGIYKKLGFRIDRISGNYYLVKGSPLTESFGSENAEKLYLAVPNEETLSTVFGEKQVPHRAAEIQGFRIEKNSAVYSFIKKPSERCRAVIAQVTREQLFSYQKYICLANNTEESRTEGDTDYFIYYRTHPYDGPVLYNGLLGEMLPSRQSEWSIVPDVYVSFPIEYCDLSVLENAGQGKYDKTMAQLLDLLDFRTHFESGVPKQNDSPKNSGSFKERIRRYYLGKIKIVVTCETTPDTYLTGGGEIGCPAYVDLILSVDRQSSCGVVSVVSLSCPFLLSHFLDSVVRNQFTVKTDNGDTENFYEYLERGYQVLKRGTPKAFVTIPNRRSQIKNNELASLLFMETIYQQGENMGRVIDRDVVEIVENEHGMAQYEYAHGYAYSNIFVQISDTFPFEITDRIEFESITQFYIELLMFEESAIVSTNEKIVEFLSPGCDPTPNEVLFRTHQIFDEYSRTIEFWDIQVNYPSSKKSLAMLRDAFRINEQLQRLERNQNQLQRVFDTQRDLLDRRDSSHLNHILLFLALLQVLPLLMPGIFSDGEIFTQQKILACLFLAGGLFVYVKLKNRILARSVSGKRSGQNKETVENRRIK
;
A
#
# COMPACT_ATOMS: atom_id res chain seq x y z
N MET A 1 21.54 -14.43 39.55
CA MET A 1 21.05 -15.01 38.28
C MET A 1 20.33 -13.94 37.48
N GLU A 2 20.88 -13.54 36.35
CA GLU A 2 20.29 -12.55 35.45
C GLU A 2 19.70 -13.26 34.22
N ILE A 3 18.70 -12.61 33.61
CA ILE A 3 18.13 -13.05 32.34
C ILE A 3 18.99 -12.44 31.23
N ALA A 4 19.49 -13.28 30.34
CA ALA A 4 20.34 -12.88 29.23
C ALA A 4 19.80 -13.44 27.92
N GLU A 5 20.15 -12.78 26.82
CA GLU A 5 19.84 -13.23 25.47
C GLU A 5 20.53 -14.58 25.19
N ILE A 6 19.86 -15.45 24.44
CA ILE A 6 20.44 -16.67 23.90
C ILE A 6 20.97 -16.34 22.51
N SER A 7 22.29 -16.23 22.39
CA SER A 7 22.93 -15.90 21.12
C SER A 7 23.00 -17.12 20.19
N GLU A 8 23.32 -16.90 18.91
CA GLU A 8 23.56 -18.00 17.96
C GLU A 8 24.67 -18.95 18.44
N SER A 9 25.65 -18.44 19.19
CA SER A 9 26.72 -19.26 19.78
C SER A 9 26.22 -20.21 20.88
N ASP A 10 25.06 -19.91 21.47
CA ASP A 10 24.42 -20.70 22.53
C ASP A 10 23.35 -21.66 22.00
N ARG A 11 23.13 -21.65 20.68
CA ARG A 11 22.02 -22.36 20.02
C ARG A 11 22.02 -23.86 20.34
N GLU A 12 23.18 -24.50 20.28
CA GLU A 12 23.31 -25.93 20.61
C GLU A 12 23.00 -26.20 22.09
N GLN A 13 23.49 -25.36 23.00
CA GLN A 13 23.25 -25.51 24.43
C GLN A 13 21.76 -25.33 24.77
N ALA A 14 21.10 -24.35 24.16
CA ALA A 14 19.67 -24.11 24.32
C ALA A 14 18.82 -25.26 23.77
N ALA A 15 19.18 -25.80 22.60
CA ALA A 15 18.50 -26.95 22.02
C ALA A 15 18.69 -28.22 22.87
N ASP A 16 19.89 -28.46 23.40
CA ASP A 16 20.15 -29.60 24.28
C ASP A 16 19.38 -29.52 25.61
N LEU A 17 19.29 -28.32 26.20
CA LEU A 17 18.44 -28.07 27.38
C LEU A 17 16.95 -28.25 27.04
N ALA A 18 16.49 -27.77 25.89
CA ALA A 18 15.10 -27.97 25.46
C ALA A 18 14.78 -29.46 25.32
N VAL A 19 15.66 -30.22 24.67
CA VAL A 19 15.52 -31.68 24.56
C VAL A 19 15.42 -32.34 25.94
N SER A 20 16.28 -31.99 26.90
CA SER A 20 16.20 -32.57 28.24
C SER A 20 14.90 -32.20 28.98
N CYS A 21 14.38 -30.99 28.77
CA CYS A 21 13.10 -30.56 29.34
C CYS A 21 11.90 -31.30 28.75
N PHE A 22 11.91 -31.58 27.44
CA PHE A 22 10.73 -32.03 26.69
C PHE A 22 10.73 -33.51 26.29
N ILE A 23 11.85 -34.23 26.39
CA ILE A 23 11.97 -35.64 25.96
C ILE A 23 10.98 -36.58 26.67
N ASN A 24 10.55 -36.22 27.89
CA ASN A 24 9.61 -36.99 28.71
C ASN A 24 8.19 -36.40 28.74
N ASP A 25 7.90 -35.36 27.95
CA ASP A 25 6.55 -34.82 27.86
C ASP A 25 5.62 -35.85 27.15
N LEU A 26 4.47 -36.10 27.77
CA LEU A 26 3.46 -37.04 27.26
C LEU A 26 2.98 -36.71 25.84
N TYR A 27 3.00 -35.43 25.47
CA TYR A 27 2.67 -34.98 24.11
C TYR A 27 3.68 -35.52 23.11
N PHE A 28 4.99 -35.30 23.33
CA PHE A 28 6.04 -35.76 22.42
C PHE A 28 6.22 -37.28 22.46
N GLN A 29 6.03 -37.93 23.61
CA GLN A 29 6.06 -39.39 23.73
C GLN A 29 4.96 -40.08 22.91
N LYS A 30 3.76 -39.49 22.85
CA LYS A 30 2.66 -40.01 22.02
C LYS A 30 2.94 -39.86 20.53
N MET A 31 3.67 -38.82 20.14
CA MET A 31 4.00 -38.55 18.73
C MET A 31 5.14 -39.45 18.23
N ILE A 32 6.23 -39.54 18.98
CA ILE A 32 7.41 -40.34 18.63
C ILE A 32 7.72 -41.25 19.83
N PRO A 33 7.21 -42.49 19.86
CA PRO A 33 7.41 -43.40 21.00
C PRO A 33 8.88 -43.77 21.22
N GLU A 34 9.66 -43.91 20.15
CA GLU A 34 11.08 -44.26 20.22
C GLU A 34 11.91 -43.09 20.75
N GLU A 35 12.63 -43.29 21.85
CA GLU A 35 13.35 -42.21 22.54
C GLU A 35 14.49 -41.61 21.72
N GLN A 36 15.29 -42.43 21.03
CA GLN A 36 16.43 -41.93 20.24
C GLN A 36 15.96 -41.12 19.03
N GLU A 37 14.92 -41.58 18.34
CA GLU A 37 14.27 -40.83 17.27
C GLU A 37 13.69 -39.51 17.80
N ARG A 38 12.96 -39.56 18.92
CA ARG A 38 12.36 -38.37 19.56
C ARG A 38 13.43 -37.35 19.94
N LYS A 39 14.56 -37.79 20.47
CA LYS A 39 15.70 -36.94 20.83
C LYS A 39 16.26 -36.20 19.61
N SER A 40 16.46 -36.92 18.50
CA SER A 40 16.98 -36.35 17.25
C SER A 40 16.03 -35.32 16.64
N GLU A 41 14.74 -35.64 16.56
CA GLU A 41 13.72 -34.76 15.97
C GLU A 41 13.46 -33.51 16.84
N LEU A 42 13.39 -33.66 18.17
CA LEU A 42 13.28 -32.53 19.09
C LEU A 42 14.49 -31.59 18.96
N LYS A 43 15.72 -32.14 18.91
CA LYS A 43 16.93 -31.33 18.77
C LYS A 43 16.88 -30.50 17.49
N LYS A 44 16.54 -31.11 16.36
CA LYS A 44 16.41 -30.43 15.06
C LYS A 44 15.39 -29.28 15.11
N ASN A 45 14.23 -29.50 15.70
CA ASN A 45 13.19 -28.47 15.80
C ASN A 45 13.59 -27.32 16.73
N PHE A 46 14.21 -27.63 17.88
CA PHE A 46 14.65 -26.58 18.79
C PHE A 46 15.82 -25.77 18.25
N LEU A 47 16.71 -26.35 17.44
CA LEU A 47 17.73 -25.57 16.73
C LEU A 47 17.08 -24.52 15.80
N ASP A 48 16.05 -24.89 15.05
CA ASP A 48 15.29 -23.97 14.17
C ASP A 48 14.54 -22.91 14.99
N ALA A 49 13.84 -23.33 16.06
CA ALA A 49 13.09 -22.42 16.93
C ALA A 49 13.99 -21.41 17.65
N VAL A 50 15.14 -21.84 18.19
CA VAL A 50 16.10 -20.94 18.83
C VAL A 50 16.68 -19.95 17.82
N SER A 51 17.03 -20.41 16.61
CA SER A 51 17.58 -19.52 15.57
C SER A 51 16.57 -18.44 15.17
N TYR A 52 15.32 -18.84 14.90
CA TYR A 52 14.27 -17.91 14.52
C TYR A 52 13.91 -16.95 15.66
N CYS A 53 13.66 -17.46 16.86
CA CYS A 53 13.33 -16.62 18.01
C CYS A 53 14.51 -15.69 18.37
N GLY A 54 15.75 -16.16 18.27
CA GLY A 54 16.94 -15.33 18.50
C GLY A 54 17.07 -14.19 17.49
N ALA A 55 16.86 -14.46 16.20
CA ALA A 55 16.83 -13.43 15.16
C ALA A 55 15.73 -12.36 15.38
N GLU A 56 14.71 -12.69 16.18
CA GLU A 56 13.57 -11.83 16.48
C GLU A 56 13.60 -11.25 17.90
N ASP A 57 14.76 -11.20 18.55
CA ASP A 57 14.94 -10.73 19.93
C ASP A 57 13.98 -11.44 20.92
N GLY A 58 13.70 -12.72 20.68
CA GLY A 58 12.68 -13.55 21.34
C GLY A 58 13.23 -14.80 22.04
N ALA A 59 14.56 -14.94 22.16
CA ALA A 59 15.21 -16.06 22.83
C ALA A 59 16.04 -15.60 24.05
N TYR A 60 15.61 -15.99 25.25
CA TYR A 60 16.27 -15.59 26.50
C TYR A 60 16.42 -16.76 27.46
N GLY A 61 17.38 -16.67 28.36
CA GLY A 61 17.53 -17.65 29.42
C GLY A 61 18.27 -17.16 30.65
N ILE A 62 18.34 -18.04 31.63
CA ILE A 62 19.00 -17.80 32.91
C ILE A 62 20.19 -18.73 32.99
N ARG A 63 21.33 -18.18 33.43
CA ARG A 63 22.57 -18.93 33.60
C ARG A 63 23.00 -19.03 35.05
N GLU A 64 23.63 -20.14 35.37
CA GLU A 64 24.39 -20.35 36.59
C GLU A 64 25.76 -20.96 36.23
N ASN A 65 26.84 -20.35 36.72
CA ASN A 65 28.22 -20.78 36.44
C ASN A 65 28.54 -20.95 34.94
N GLY A 66 27.96 -20.11 34.07
CA GLY A 66 28.15 -20.15 32.61
C GLY A 66 27.22 -21.13 31.87
N CYS A 67 26.57 -22.05 32.59
CA CYS A 67 25.62 -22.99 32.00
C CYS A 67 24.21 -22.40 31.92
N LEU A 68 23.54 -22.60 30.79
CA LEU A 68 22.12 -22.28 30.62
C LEU A 68 21.28 -23.28 31.43
N ILE A 69 20.48 -22.80 32.38
CA ILE A 69 19.66 -23.63 33.29
C ILE A 69 18.15 -23.41 33.11
N ALA A 70 17.75 -22.33 32.44
CA ALA A 70 16.37 -22.09 32.05
C ALA A 70 16.33 -21.24 30.79
N PHE A 71 15.27 -21.38 30.00
CA PHE A 71 15.09 -20.60 28.77
C PHE A 71 13.61 -20.34 28.47
N VAL A 72 13.35 -19.29 27.70
CA VAL A 72 12.06 -18.97 27.09
C VAL A 72 12.27 -18.58 25.64
N LEU A 73 11.46 -19.16 24.76
CA LEU A 73 11.37 -18.78 23.35
C LEU A 73 9.98 -18.21 23.09
N PHE A 74 9.93 -17.07 22.43
CA PHE A 74 8.67 -16.42 22.05
C PHE A 74 8.84 -15.64 20.75
N PHE A 75 7.72 -15.26 20.15
CA PHE A 75 7.69 -14.42 18.96
C PHE A 75 6.38 -13.64 18.89
N ASP A 76 6.36 -12.61 18.06
CA ASP A 76 5.15 -11.89 17.69
C ASP A 76 4.29 -12.75 16.75
N TYR A 77 3.13 -13.21 17.25
CA TYR A 77 2.24 -14.11 16.53
C TYR A 77 1.67 -13.48 15.26
N ASP A 78 1.19 -12.24 15.39
CA ASP A 78 0.52 -11.51 14.31
C ASP A 78 1.50 -11.23 13.17
N ARG A 79 2.72 -10.81 13.53
CA ARG A 79 3.79 -10.58 12.55
C ARG A 79 4.20 -11.88 11.86
N LEU A 80 4.44 -12.97 12.59
CA LEU A 80 4.84 -14.25 11.98
C LEU A 80 3.74 -14.77 11.03
N ASN A 81 2.47 -14.65 11.42
CA ASN A 81 1.34 -15.11 10.62
C ASN A 81 1.25 -14.39 9.28
N LYS A 82 1.48 -13.06 9.27
CA LYS A 82 1.43 -12.22 8.05
C LYS A 82 2.71 -12.32 7.21
N SER A 83 3.88 -12.29 7.83
CA SER A 83 5.17 -12.14 7.12
C SER A 83 5.80 -13.47 6.68
N ASN A 84 5.66 -14.55 7.46
CA ASN A 84 6.32 -15.83 7.17
C ASN A 84 5.40 -17.04 7.47
N PRO A 85 4.36 -17.25 6.65
CA PRO A 85 3.38 -18.32 6.85
C PRO A 85 4.01 -19.72 6.76
N ARG A 86 5.17 -19.87 6.09
CA ARG A 86 5.92 -21.14 6.06
C ARG A 86 6.54 -21.46 7.41
N GLN A 87 7.16 -20.48 8.08
CA GLN A 87 7.71 -20.69 9.41
C GLN A 87 6.61 -20.89 10.46
N MET A 88 5.49 -20.16 10.34
CA MET A 88 4.28 -20.44 11.11
C MET A 88 3.86 -21.90 10.93
N SER A 89 3.87 -22.38 9.68
CA SER A 89 3.57 -23.78 9.37
C SER A 89 4.57 -24.78 9.96
N ARG A 90 5.82 -24.40 10.16
CA ARG A 90 6.81 -25.28 10.78
C ARG A 90 6.62 -25.41 12.28
N PHE A 91 6.43 -24.29 12.99
CA PHE A 91 6.24 -24.32 14.44
C PHE A 91 4.99 -25.07 14.87
N PHE A 92 3.95 -25.03 14.05
CA PHE A 92 2.68 -25.67 14.35
C PHE A 92 2.41 -26.94 13.50
N GLY A 93 3.39 -27.44 12.72
CA GLY A 93 3.37 -28.78 12.10
C GLY A 93 2.53 -28.96 10.82
N TYR A 94 2.44 -27.96 9.95
CA TYR A 94 1.53 -27.89 8.80
C TYR A 94 2.12 -28.20 7.40
N GLU A 95 3.39 -28.63 7.24
CA GLU A 95 3.91 -28.94 5.90
C GLU A 95 3.26 -30.21 5.29
N ALA A 96 2.57 -30.03 4.16
CA ALA A 96 2.09 -31.11 3.27
C ALA A 96 3.25 -31.93 2.65
N SER A 97 4.49 -31.42 2.71
CA SER A 97 5.69 -32.03 2.16
C SER A 97 6.54 -32.77 3.19
N GLY A 98 5.95 -33.72 3.93
CA GLY A 98 6.60 -34.94 4.49
C GLY A 98 7.99 -34.86 5.16
N ARG A 99 8.48 -33.70 5.65
CA ARG A 99 9.85 -33.55 6.18
C ARG A 99 9.94 -33.26 7.68
N SER A 100 8.82 -33.06 8.36
CA SER A 100 8.73 -33.05 9.83
C SER A 100 7.82 -34.19 10.26
N ARG A 101 8.34 -35.15 11.04
CA ARG A 101 7.55 -36.28 11.57
C ARG A 101 6.65 -35.90 12.73
N PHE A 102 6.70 -34.64 13.20
CA PHE A 102 5.62 -34.03 13.97
C PHE A 102 4.43 -33.69 13.04
N GLN A 103 4.01 -34.68 12.24
CA GLN A 103 2.72 -34.71 11.57
C GLN A 103 1.74 -35.37 12.53
N LEU A 104 0.71 -34.61 12.81
CA LEU A 104 -0.15 -34.74 13.96
C LEU A 104 -0.97 -36.04 13.95
N THR A 105 -0.81 -36.85 15.00
CA THR A 105 -1.94 -37.37 15.77
C THR A 105 -2.38 -36.33 16.80
N HIS A 106 -2.67 -35.10 16.34
CA HIS A 106 -3.74 -34.33 16.96
C HIS A 106 -5.04 -35.13 16.76
N PRO A 107 -6.07 -34.96 17.60
CA PRO A 107 -7.41 -35.00 17.06
C PRO A 107 -7.46 -33.92 15.97
N SER A 108 -7.30 -34.37 14.74
CA SER A 108 -7.31 -33.59 13.52
C SER A 108 -8.62 -32.82 13.38
N THR A 109 -8.58 -31.50 13.45
CA THR A 109 -9.47 -30.66 12.65
C THR A 109 -8.82 -29.29 12.43
N MET A 110 -9.13 -28.66 11.29
CA MET A 110 -8.99 -27.19 11.09
C MET A 110 -9.48 -26.36 12.28
N SER A 111 -10.29 -26.94 13.19
CA SER A 111 -10.84 -26.33 14.40
C SER A 111 -9.78 -25.79 15.35
N ASP A 112 -8.64 -26.44 15.54
CA ASP A 112 -7.71 -26.07 16.62
C ASP A 112 -6.77 -24.94 16.19
N ARG A 113 -6.35 -24.95 14.91
CA ARG A 113 -5.76 -23.76 14.25
C ARG A 113 -6.76 -22.62 14.29
N LYS A 114 -8.00 -22.88 13.83
CA LYS A 114 -9.05 -21.85 13.86
C LYS A 114 -9.31 -21.40 15.28
N PHE A 115 -9.14 -22.24 16.30
CA PHE A 115 -9.33 -21.90 17.70
C PHE A 115 -8.19 -21.04 18.23
N ILE A 116 -6.92 -21.42 18.03
CA ILE A 116 -5.77 -20.59 18.44
C ILE A 116 -5.80 -19.27 17.68
N GLN A 117 -6.09 -19.29 16.38
CA GLN A 117 -6.26 -18.11 15.55
C GLN A 117 -7.44 -17.25 16.02
N LEU A 118 -8.63 -17.84 16.23
CA LEU A 118 -9.80 -17.13 16.78
C LEU A 118 -9.47 -16.53 18.14
N LYS A 119 -8.71 -17.24 18.99
CA LYS A 119 -8.34 -16.77 20.33
C LYS A 119 -7.28 -15.66 20.30
N ALA A 120 -6.36 -15.72 19.34
CA ALA A 120 -5.45 -14.62 19.04
C ALA A 120 -6.22 -13.40 18.51
N GLU A 121 -7.15 -13.59 17.56
CA GLU A 121 -8.03 -12.55 17.02
C GLU A 121 -8.94 -11.94 18.12
N GLU A 122 -9.47 -12.76 19.04
CA GLU A 122 -10.22 -12.32 20.24
C GLU A 122 -9.37 -11.50 21.23
N CYS A 123 -8.05 -11.43 21.07
CA CYS A 123 -7.24 -10.54 21.89
C CYS A 123 -7.52 -9.07 21.55
N GLY A 124 -7.92 -8.75 20.31
CA GLY A 124 -8.16 -7.37 19.87
C GLY A 124 -6.93 -6.45 19.94
N VAL A 125 -5.77 -7.00 20.32
CA VAL A 125 -4.47 -6.34 20.51
C VAL A 125 -3.36 -7.31 20.12
N ARG A 126 -2.15 -6.79 19.94
CA ARG A 126 -0.96 -7.55 19.49
C ARG A 126 -0.68 -8.74 20.41
N THR A 127 -0.38 -9.90 19.83
CA THR A 127 -0.20 -11.16 20.57
C THR A 127 1.25 -11.63 20.52
N THR A 128 1.89 -11.74 21.68
CA THR A 128 3.15 -12.47 21.83
C THR A 128 2.86 -13.94 22.13
N TYR A 129 3.34 -14.83 21.26
CA TYR A 129 3.23 -16.27 21.46
C TYR A 129 4.44 -16.79 22.24
N LEU A 130 4.23 -17.34 23.43
CA LEU A 130 5.25 -18.08 24.16
C LEU A 130 5.33 -19.49 23.56
N LEU A 131 6.35 -19.71 22.73
CA LEU A 131 6.55 -20.96 22.00
C LEU A 131 7.04 -22.09 22.92
N SER A 132 8.01 -21.79 23.79
CA SER A 132 8.52 -22.79 24.73
C SER A 132 9.15 -22.17 25.97
N LEU A 133 9.08 -22.91 27.07
CA LEU A 133 9.63 -22.53 28.37
C LEU A 133 10.21 -23.79 29.03
N GLY A 134 11.50 -23.76 29.33
CA GLY A 134 12.20 -24.90 29.92
C GLY A 134 13.01 -24.50 31.15
N VAL A 135 13.06 -25.40 32.13
CA VAL A 135 13.92 -25.29 33.31
C VAL A 135 14.56 -26.65 33.55
N ASP A 136 15.87 -26.63 33.73
CA ASP A 136 16.67 -27.80 34.10
C ASP A 136 16.09 -28.48 35.34
N GLU A 137 16.13 -29.82 35.36
CA GLU A 137 15.45 -30.62 36.38
C GLU A 137 15.92 -30.31 37.80
N ALA A 138 17.22 -30.05 38.00
CA ALA A 138 17.78 -29.73 39.31
C ALA A 138 17.35 -28.35 39.82
N HIS A 139 16.87 -27.48 38.92
CA HIS A 139 16.52 -26.08 39.19
C HIS A 139 15.02 -25.81 39.18
N ARG A 140 14.20 -26.87 39.03
CA ARG A 140 12.74 -26.76 39.10
C ARG A 140 12.27 -26.28 40.48
N ARG A 141 11.10 -25.66 40.52
CA ARG A 141 10.47 -25.09 41.73
C ARG A 141 11.24 -23.92 42.38
N ALA A 142 12.33 -23.43 41.78
CA ALA A 142 13.03 -22.21 42.19
C ALA A 142 12.39 -20.90 41.65
N GLY A 143 11.23 -20.98 40.99
CA GLY A 143 10.52 -19.82 40.43
C GLY A 143 11.09 -19.26 39.12
N LEU A 144 12.09 -19.91 38.53
CA LEU A 144 12.76 -19.46 37.28
C LEU A 144 11.77 -19.32 36.10
N ALA A 145 10.89 -20.30 35.91
CA ALA A 145 9.87 -20.27 34.86
C ALA A 145 8.90 -19.09 35.02
N THR A 146 8.43 -18.84 36.26
CA THR A 146 7.57 -17.68 36.56
C THR A 146 8.27 -16.36 36.24
N ARG A 147 9.55 -16.26 36.62
CA ARG A 147 10.36 -15.07 36.37
C ARG A 147 10.57 -14.81 34.87
N LEU A 148 10.79 -15.85 34.07
CA LEU A 148 10.90 -15.73 32.62
C LEU A 148 9.58 -15.28 31.98
N VAL A 149 8.43 -15.84 32.39
CA VAL A 149 7.13 -15.39 31.87
C VAL A 149 6.83 -13.95 32.28
N GLN A 150 7.14 -13.54 33.52
CA GLN A 150 7.02 -12.15 33.97
C GLN A 150 7.90 -11.21 33.13
N PHE A 151 9.16 -11.60 32.89
CA PHE A 151 10.06 -10.85 32.03
C PHE A 151 9.48 -10.61 30.63
N VAL A 152 8.87 -11.61 30.00
CA VAL A 152 8.22 -11.41 28.69
C VAL A 152 7.05 -10.43 28.80
N ARG A 153 6.21 -10.54 29.83
CA ARG A 153 5.09 -9.60 30.04
C ARG A 153 5.56 -8.16 30.24
N GLU A 154 6.59 -7.95 31.04
CA GLU A 154 7.14 -6.62 31.35
C GLU A 154 7.88 -6.01 30.15
N SER A 155 8.48 -6.86 29.32
CA SER A 155 9.14 -6.47 28.08
C SER A 155 8.14 -6.01 27.02
N PHE A 156 6.95 -6.64 26.98
CA PHE A 156 5.87 -6.37 26.03
C PHE A 156 4.54 -6.06 26.75
N PRO A 157 4.45 -4.94 27.49
CA PRO A 157 3.32 -4.68 28.37
C PRO A 157 2.02 -4.42 27.60
N ASN A 158 2.11 -3.95 26.35
CA ASN A 158 0.97 -3.71 25.46
C ASN A 158 0.51 -4.97 24.69
N HIS A 159 1.15 -6.12 24.90
CA HIS A 159 0.80 -7.35 24.19
C HIS A 159 -0.04 -8.28 25.08
N SER A 160 -1.00 -8.95 24.46
CA SER A 160 -1.54 -10.18 25.03
C SER A 160 -0.49 -11.27 24.93
N LEU A 161 -0.34 -12.10 25.95
CA LEU A 161 0.50 -13.29 25.89
C LEU A 161 -0.36 -14.53 25.68
N LEU A 162 0.00 -15.33 24.68
CA LEU A 162 -0.68 -16.57 24.34
C LEU A 162 0.32 -17.74 24.37
N SER A 163 -0.10 -18.91 24.84
CA SER A 163 0.72 -20.12 24.80
C SER A 163 -0.17 -21.36 24.86
N ASP A 164 0.22 -22.43 24.19
CA ASP A 164 -0.37 -23.75 24.38
C ASP A 164 0.49 -24.63 25.29
N ILE A 165 -0.16 -25.40 26.15
CA ILE A 165 0.44 -26.08 27.28
C ILE A 165 0.13 -27.56 27.20
N SER A 166 1.14 -28.37 26.93
CA SER A 166 1.12 -29.84 26.94
C SER A 166 1.28 -30.44 28.33
N ASN A 167 1.94 -29.74 29.25
CA ASN A 167 2.25 -30.20 30.60
C ASN A 167 1.34 -29.53 31.65
N PRO A 168 0.35 -30.25 32.22
CA PRO A 168 -0.57 -29.70 33.21
C PRO A 168 0.10 -29.16 34.48
N GLU A 169 1.28 -29.67 34.84
CA GLU A 169 2.02 -29.20 36.04
C GLU A 169 2.48 -27.74 35.88
N SER A 170 2.74 -27.30 34.65
CA SER A 170 3.17 -25.93 34.35
C SER A 170 2.04 -24.90 34.46
N LEU A 171 0.77 -25.33 34.44
CA LEU A 171 -0.39 -24.42 34.55
C LEU A 171 -0.38 -23.59 35.84
N GLY A 172 0.26 -24.07 36.90
CA GLY A 172 0.42 -23.33 38.14
C GLY A 172 1.13 -21.98 37.97
N ILE A 173 2.06 -21.89 37.00
CA ILE A 173 2.77 -20.65 36.66
C ILE A 173 1.78 -19.60 36.14
N TYR A 174 1.00 -19.98 35.14
CA TYR A 174 0.06 -19.11 34.45
C TYR A 174 -1.10 -18.70 35.37
N LYS A 175 -1.62 -19.62 36.19
CA LYS A 175 -2.62 -19.30 37.23
C LYS A 175 -2.12 -18.23 38.19
N LYS A 176 -0.88 -18.35 38.66
CA LYS A 176 -0.27 -17.38 39.58
C LYS A 176 -0.12 -15.99 38.95
N LEU A 177 0.09 -15.94 37.64
CA LEU A 177 0.21 -14.69 36.87
C LEU A 177 -1.13 -14.14 36.36
N GLY A 178 -2.26 -14.76 36.72
CA GLY A 178 -3.60 -14.30 36.37
C GLY A 178 -4.02 -14.60 34.93
N PHE A 179 -3.40 -15.59 34.28
CA PHE A 179 -3.80 -15.99 32.92
C PHE A 179 -5.13 -16.73 32.95
N ARG A 180 -5.96 -16.45 31.94
CA ARG A 180 -7.10 -17.30 31.61
C ARG A 180 -6.60 -18.62 31.03
N ILE A 181 -7.24 -19.71 31.41
CA ILE A 181 -6.88 -21.06 30.96
C ILE A 181 -8.10 -21.70 30.32
N ASP A 182 -8.03 -21.94 29.02
CA ASP A 182 -9.05 -22.61 28.24
C ASP A 182 -8.56 -24.01 27.86
N ARG A 183 -9.34 -25.06 28.14
CA ARG A 183 -8.97 -26.43 27.76
C ARG A 183 -9.24 -26.64 26.28
N ILE A 184 -8.24 -27.09 25.52
CA ILE A 184 -8.40 -27.44 24.10
C ILE A 184 -8.87 -28.89 23.98
N SER A 185 -8.02 -29.85 24.39
CA SER A 185 -8.32 -31.28 24.32
C SER A 185 -7.48 -32.11 25.30
N GLY A 186 -8.07 -33.10 25.97
CA GLY A 186 -7.32 -33.97 26.89
C GLY A 186 -6.53 -33.19 27.95
N ASN A 187 -5.21 -33.35 27.99
CA ASN A 187 -4.29 -32.63 28.89
C ASN A 187 -3.63 -31.42 28.21
N TYR A 188 -4.23 -30.90 27.13
CA TYR A 188 -3.75 -29.77 26.35
C TYR A 188 -4.59 -28.53 26.63
N TYR A 189 -3.93 -27.42 26.93
CA TYR A 189 -4.58 -26.18 27.37
C TYR A 189 -4.04 -24.98 26.60
N LEU A 190 -4.87 -23.98 26.39
CA LEU A 190 -4.48 -22.66 25.94
C LEU A 190 -4.45 -21.72 27.15
N VAL A 191 -3.40 -20.93 27.29
CA VAL A 191 -3.30 -19.89 28.32
C VAL A 191 -3.22 -18.52 27.67
N LYS A 192 -4.02 -17.58 28.17
CA LYS A 192 -4.10 -16.19 27.68
C LYS A 192 -3.90 -15.21 28.82
N GLY A 193 -2.89 -14.36 28.70
CA GLY A 193 -2.63 -13.25 29.59
C GLY A 193 -3.03 -11.94 28.92
N SER A 194 -3.79 -11.11 29.63
CA SER A 194 -4.10 -9.76 29.17
C SER A 194 -2.84 -8.87 29.19
N PRO A 195 -2.82 -7.80 28.36
CA PRO A 195 -1.82 -6.74 28.45
C PRO A 195 -1.70 -6.19 29.88
N LEU A 196 -0.51 -5.73 30.23
CA LEU A 196 -0.25 -5.02 31.50
C LEU A 196 -0.70 -3.56 31.44
N THR A 197 -0.70 -2.97 30.26
CA THR A 197 -1.13 -1.59 30.01
C THR A 197 -2.34 -1.61 29.07
N GLU A 198 -3.43 -0.95 29.49
CA GLU A 198 -4.57 -0.66 28.61
C GLU A 198 -4.16 0.42 27.60
N SER A 199 -4.70 0.37 26.38
CA SER A 199 -4.53 1.46 25.41
C SER A 199 -4.93 2.78 26.05
N PHE A 200 -4.06 3.78 25.99
CA PHE A 200 -4.32 5.08 26.57
C PHE A 200 -5.50 5.73 25.85
N GLY A 201 -6.66 5.77 26.49
CA GLY A 201 -7.73 6.68 26.11
C GLY A 201 -7.42 8.05 26.68
N SER A 202 -6.49 8.79 26.09
CA SER A 202 -6.12 10.11 26.58
C SER A 202 -6.79 11.21 25.76
N GLU A 203 -8.09 11.42 26.01
CA GLU A 203 -8.72 12.70 25.69
C GLU A 203 -8.08 13.80 26.58
N ASN A 204 -7.39 14.76 25.94
CA ASN A 204 -6.94 16.03 26.53
C ASN A 204 -6.05 15.94 27.80
N ALA A 205 -4.91 15.26 27.73
CA ALA A 205 -3.86 15.46 28.73
C ALA A 205 -3.22 16.87 28.61
N GLU A 206 -3.45 17.76 29.59
CA GLU A 206 -2.79 19.08 29.67
C GLU A 206 -1.25 18.99 29.79
N LYS A 207 -0.71 17.81 30.11
CA LYS A 207 0.72 17.55 30.28
C LYS A 207 1.09 16.22 29.62
N LEU A 208 1.95 16.27 28.61
CA LEU A 208 2.52 15.09 27.96
C LEU A 208 3.94 14.86 28.48
N TYR A 209 4.33 13.60 28.64
CA TYR A 209 5.71 13.24 28.97
C TYR A 209 6.33 12.41 27.86
N LEU A 210 7.59 12.70 27.57
CA LEU A 210 8.37 12.10 26.50
C LEU A 210 9.71 11.64 27.05
N ALA A 211 10.06 10.37 26.83
CA ALA A 211 11.42 9.89 27.00
C ALA A 211 12.27 10.31 25.80
N VAL A 212 13.36 11.02 26.07
CA VAL A 212 14.42 11.35 25.11
C VAL A 212 15.74 10.72 25.56
N PRO A 213 16.65 10.35 24.64
CA PRO A 213 17.85 9.59 24.99
C PRO A 213 18.75 10.30 26.00
N ASN A 214 18.94 11.61 25.87
CA ASN A 214 19.84 12.38 26.73
C ASN A 214 19.51 13.88 26.67
N GLU A 215 20.16 14.66 27.55
CA GLU A 215 20.02 16.12 27.59
C GLU A 215 20.52 16.79 26.28
N GLU A 216 21.53 16.23 25.60
CA GLU A 216 22.01 16.74 24.31
C GLU A 216 20.89 16.71 23.24
N THR A 217 20.12 15.63 23.19
CA THR A 217 18.96 15.50 22.30
C THR A 217 17.88 16.50 22.67
N LEU A 218 17.60 16.65 23.98
CA LEU A 218 16.62 17.62 24.49
C LEU A 218 16.97 19.06 24.06
N SER A 219 18.23 19.47 24.24
CA SER A 219 18.72 20.79 23.82
C SER A 219 18.72 20.96 22.30
N THR A 220 19.04 19.91 21.54
CA THR A 220 19.05 19.97 20.07
C THR A 220 17.65 20.17 19.50
N VAL A 221 16.64 19.49 20.04
CA VAL A 221 15.28 19.53 19.51
C VAL A 221 14.50 20.76 19.99
N PHE A 222 14.66 21.16 21.26
CA PHE A 222 13.87 22.24 21.86
C PHE A 222 14.62 23.56 22.02
N GLY A 223 15.93 23.59 21.75
CA GLY A 223 16.79 24.77 21.87
C GLY A 223 17.03 25.20 23.32
N GLU A 224 17.26 26.50 23.55
CA GLU A 224 17.46 27.10 24.88
C GLU A 224 16.19 27.15 25.74
N LYS A 225 15.05 26.69 25.23
CA LYS A 225 13.80 26.64 26.01
C LYS A 225 13.98 25.66 27.17
N GLN A 226 13.84 26.14 28.40
CA GLN A 226 13.81 25.26 29.57
C GLN A 226 12.56 24.37 29.50
N VAL A 227 12.77 23.10 29.17
CA VAL A 227 11.76 22.05 29.27
C VAL A 227 11.93 21.36 30.61
N PRO A 228 10.92 21.32 31.50
CA PRO A 228 11.01 20.58 32.75
C PRO A 228 11.28 19.11 32.47
N HIS A 229 12.32 18.54 33.08
CA HIS A 229 12.72 17.16 32.85
C HIS A 229 13.42 16.54 34.05
N ARG A 230 13.50 15.22 34.07
CA ARG A 230 14.24 14.43 35.07
C ARG A 230 14.97 13.29 34.40
N ALA A 231 16.08 12.84 35.00
CA ALA A 231 16.70 11.58 34.59
C ALA A 231 15.91 10.39 35.16
N ALA A 232 15.79 9.33 34.37
CA ALA A 232 15.08 8.09 34.72
C ALA A 232 15.88 6.87 34.23
N GLU A 233 15.79 5.74 34.95
CA GLU A 233 16.32 4.46 34.46
C GLU A 233 15.20 3.69 33.75
N ILE A 234 15.32 3.56 32.43
CA ILE A 234 14.33 2.88 31.60
C ILE A 234 14.83 1.47 31.29
N GLN A 235 14.01 0.46 31.60
CA GLN A 235 14.29 -0.94 31.28
C GLN A 235 13.82 -1.30 29.87
N GLY A 236 14.52 -2.24 29.25
CA GLY A 236 14.17 -2.79 27.95
C GLY A 236 14.69 -2.00 26.76
N PHE A 237 15.59 -1.04 26.98
CA PHE A 237 16.15 -0.19 25.94
C PHE A 237 17.64 0.08 26.14
N ARG A 238 18.34 0.21 25.02
CA ARG A 238 19.69 0.77 24.89
C ARG A 238 19.62 2.11 24.17
N ILE A 239 20.52 3.04 24.52
CA ILE A 239 20.72 4.26 23.74
C ILE A 239 21.90 4.04 22.79
N GLU A 240 21.69 4.31 21.51
CA GLU A 240 22.73 4.32 20.49
C GLU A 240 22.82 5.66 19.80
N LYS A 241 24.03 6.07 19.43
CA LYS A 241 24.28 7.21 18.56
C LYS A 241 24.59 6.71 17.16
N ASN A 242 23.79 7.07 16.16
CA ASN A 242 24.16 6.92 14.75
C ASN A 242 24.43 8.30 14.18
N SER A 243 25.62 8.50 13.62
CA SER A 243 26.12 9.78 13.12
C SER A 243 25.95 10.90 14.17
N ALA A 244 24.84 11.65 14.10
CA ALA A 244 24.52 12.76 14.99
C ALA A 244 23.25 12.56 15.84
N VAL A 245 22.47 11.49 15.61
CA VAL A 245 21.18 11.27 16.27
C VAL A 245 21.30 10.16 17.32
N TYR A 246 20.88 10.44 18.54
CA TYR A 246 20.67 9.41 19.56
C TYR A 246 19.27 8.80 19.40
N SER A 247 19.20 7.49 19.51
CA SER A 247 17.94 6.75 19.40
C SER A 247 17.86 5.66 20.46
N PHE A 248 16.65 5.35 20.89
CA PHE A 248 16.41 4.15 21.68
C PHE A 248 16.36 2.95 20.75
N ILE A 249 16.99 1.85 21.18
CA ILE A 249 16.91 0.54 20.55
C ILE A 249 16.28 -0.41 21.55
N LYS A 250 15.26 -1.16 21.11
CA LYS A 250 14.58 -2.12 21.98
C LYS A 250 15.54 -3.26 22.31
N LYS A 251 15.89 -3.40 23.59
CA LYS A 251 16.72 -4.48 24.12
C LYS A 251 16.19 -4.89 25.49
N PRO A 252 15.26 -5.87 25.55
CA PRO A 252 14.53 -6.28 26.76
C PRO A 252 15.38 -6.53 28.03
N SER A 253 16.60 -7.05 27.87
CA SER A 253 17.51 -7.33 28.98
C SER A 253 18.30 -6.12 29.49
N GLU A 254 18.37 -5.05 28.71
CA GLU A 254 19.21 -3.88 28.99
C GLU A 254 18.44 -2.78 29.74
N ARG A 255 19.20 -1.83 30.30
CA ARG A 255 18.69 -0.63 30.95
C ARG A 255 19.50 0.56 30.47
N CYS A 256 18.84 1.70 30.31
CA CYS A 256 19.52 2.93 29.98
C CYS A 256 19.05 4.08 30.86
N ARG A 257 19.96 5.03 31.12
CA ARG A 257 19.63 6.28 31.80
C ARG A 257 19.20 7.30 30.74
N ALA A 258 17.91 7.61 30.74
CA ALA A 258 17.28 8.52 29.79
C ALA A 258 16.76 9.78 30.49
N VAL A 259 16.20 10.70 29.72
CA VAL A 259 15.54 11.91 30.24
C VAL A 259 14.05 11.82 29.95
N ILE A 260 13.22 11.98 30.97
CA ILE A 260 11.76 12.14 30.82
C ILE A 260 11.47 13.63 30.92
N ALA A 261 10.97 14.20 29.82
CA ALA A 261 10.67 15.61 29.66
C ALA A 261 9.16 15.85 29.59
N GLN A 262 8.69 16.89 30.27
CA GLN A 262 7.31 17.36 30.16
C GLN A 262 7.20 18.28 28.94
N VAL A 263 6.52 17.83 27.90
CA VAL A 263 6.45 18.50 26.58
C VAL A 263 5.05 18.99 26.26
N THR A 264 4.97 20.02 25.43
CA THR A 264 3.74 20.40 24.74
C THR A 264 3.51 19.50 23.52
N ARG A 265 2.31 19.54 22.95
CA ARG A 265 1.97 18.83 21.73
C ARG A 265 2.82 19.27 20.52
N GLU A 266 3.07 20.58 20.37
CA GLU A 266 3.96 21.12 19.33
C GLU A 266 5.40 20.61 19.49
N GLN A 267 5.88 20.50 20.74
CA GLN A 267 7.19 19.92 21.04
C GLN A 267 7.25 18.43 20.73
N LEU A 268 6.21 17.65 21.05
CA LEU A 268 6.13 16.24 20.70
C LEU A 268 6.24 16.04 19.18
N PHE A 269 5.46 16.78 18.37
CA PHE A 269 5.55 16.69 16.92
C PHE A 269 6.92 17.13 16.39
N SER A 270 7.53 18.17 16.97
CA SER A 270 8.89 18.59 16.63
C SER A 270 9.92 17.48 16.89
N TYR A 271 9.76 16.72 17.97
CA TYR A 271 10.59 15.56 18.26
C TYR A 271 10.35 14.41 17.27
N GLN A 272 9.08 14.09 16.96
CA GLN A 272 8.72 13.07 15.96
C GLN A 272 9.31 13.40 14.57
N LYS A 273 9.28 14.68 14.19
CA LYS A 273 9.95 15.19 13.00
C LYS A 273 11.46 14.91 13.07
N TYR A 274 12.11 15.35 14.14
CA TYR A 274 13.56 15.21 14.33
C TYR A 274 14.06 13.77 14.20
N ILE A 275 13.34 12.80 14.76
CA ILE A 275 13.73 11.39 14.71
C ILE A 275 13.36 10.69 13.40
N CYS A 276 12.61 11.34 12.50
CA CYS A 276 11.95 10.76 11.34
C CYS A 276 11.04 9.57 11.74
N LEU A 277 9.75 9.87 11.94
CA LEU A 277 8.83 8.92 12.55
C LEU A 277 8.70 7.59 11.78
N ALA A 278 8.87 7.59 10.46
CA ALA A 278 8.85 6.38 9.64
C ALA A 278 9.86 5.30 10.08
N ASN A 279 10.97 5.68 10.74
CA ASN A 279 11.99 4.73 11.24
C ASN A 279 11.76 4.26 12.68
N ASN A 280 10.75 4.80 13.35
CA ASN A 280 10.56 4.65 14.78
C ASN A 280 9.17 4.08 15.09
N THR A 281 9.08 3.38 16.21
CA THR A 281 7.81 2.88 16.75
C THR A 281 7.54 3.54 18.09
N GLU A 282 6.31 3.96 18.28
CA GLU A 282 5.80 4.54 19.52
C GLU A 282 5.41 3.43 20.50
N GLU A 283 5.78 3.64 21.76
CA GLU A 283 5.36 2.81 22.88
C GLU A 283 5.09 3.69 24.10
N SER A 284 3.94 3.48 24.73
CA SER A 284 3.60 4.12 26.00
C SER A 284 4.13 3.28 27.16
N ARG A 285 4.68 3.95 28.17
CA ARG A 285 5.25 3.36 29.37
C ARG A 285 4.84 4.16 30.60
N THR A 286 4.85 3.49 31.75
CA THR A 286 4.56 4.10 33.05
C THR A 286 5.78 3.92 33.95
N GLU A 287 6.23 5.01 34.58
CA GLU A 287 7.25 4.98 35.64
C GLU A 287 6.73 5.71 36.89
N GLY A 288 6.42 4.94 37.93
CA GLY A 288 5.70 5.47 39.09
C GLY A 288 4.28 5.86 38.70
N ASP A 289 3.92 7.12 38.95
CA ASP A 289 2.61 7.71 38.57
C ASP A 289 2.71 8.56 37.29
N THR A 290 3.77 8.40 36.50
CA THR A 290 4.00 9.20 35.27
C THR A 290 3.99 8.30 34.05
N ASP A 291 3.00 8.53 33.18
CA ASP A 291 2.92 7.94 31.85
C ASP A 291 3.70 8.78 30.86
N TYR A 292 4.50 8.13 30.01
CA TYR A 292 5.32 8.79 29.01
C TYR A 292 5.40 7.98 27.71
N PHE A 293 5.61 8.69 26.61
CA PHE A 293 5.91 8.11 25.31
C PHE A 293 7.40 7.84 25.16
N ILE A 294 7.76 6.70 24.58
CA ILE A 294 9.10 6.41 24.11
C ILE A 294 9.05 5.99 22.64
N TYR A 295 9.97 6.54 21.84
CA TYR A 295 10.13 6.18 20.42
C TYR A 295 11.42 5.42 20.25
N TYR A 296 11.33 4.19 19.73
CA TYR A 296 12.51 3.37 19.47
C TYR A 296 12.63 3.05 17.98
N ARG A 297 13.88 3.01 17.52
CA ARG A 297 14.22 2.80 16.12
C ARG A 297 14.07 1.32 15.76
N THR A 298 13.41 1.04 14.64
CA THR A 298 13.20 -0.31 14.11
C THR A 298 14.01 -0.59 12.84
N HIS A 299 14.50 0.46 12.18
CA HIS A 299 15.28 0.36 10.95
C HIS A 299 16.59 1.17 11.08
N PRO A 300 17.74 0.66 10.60
CA PRO A 300 18.98 1.43 10.59
C PRO A 300 18.79 2.73 9.80
N TYR A 301 19.14 3.86 10.41
CA TYR A 301 19.17 5.17 9.76
C TYR A 301 20.59 5.71 9.76
N ASP A 302 21.27 5.61 8.63
CA ASP A 302 22.67 6.01 8.47
C ASP A 302 22.84 7.46 8.01
N GLY A 303 21.73 8.21 7.91
CA GLY A 303 21.77 9.63 7.60
C GLY A 303 22.20 10.49 8.80
N PRO A 304 22.79 11.68 8.58
CA PRO A 304 22.92 12.68 9.64
C PRO A 304 21.52 13.17 10.08
N VAL A 305 21.44 14.11 11.03
CA VAL A 305 20.17 14.81 11.33
C VAL A 305 19.50 15.23 10.00
N LEU A 306 18.16 15.32 9.93
CA LEU A 306 17.39 15.78 8.74
C LEU A 306 17.79 17.19 8.21
N TYR A 307 18.86 17.74 8.75
CA TYR A 307 19.46 19.03 8.54
C TYR A 307 20.72 18.92 7.69
N ASN A 308 20.79 19.74 6.65
CA ASN A 308 22.02 19.99 5.90
C ASN A 308 22.31 21.52 5.85
N GLY A 309 23.44 21.91 5.27
CA GLY A 309 23.83 23.32 5.19
C GLY A 309 22.78 24.20 4.51
N LEU A 310 22.22 23.72 3.40
CA LEU A 310 21.20 24.46 2.63
C LEU A 310 19.91 24.68 3.42
N LEU A 311 19.38 23.63 4.07
CA LEU A 311 18.23 23.79 4.97
C LEU A 311 18.55 24.80 6.07
N GLY A 312 19.74 24.74 6.64
CA GLY A 312 20.17 25.68 7.67
C GLY A 312 20.20 27.14 7.23
N GLU A 313 20.57 27.41 5.98
CA GLU A 313 20.52 28.75 5.38
C GLU A 313 19.08 29.21 5.12
N MET A 314 18.16 28.28 4.81
CA MET A 314 16.75 28.60 4.51
C MET A 314 15.90 28.86 5.75
N LEU A 315 16.14 28.13 6.84
CA LEU A 315 15.30 28.15 8.05
C LEU A 315 15.08 29.54 8.67
N PRO A 316 16.06 30.46 8.76
CA PRO A 316 15.83 31.79 9.31
C PRO A 316 14.66 32.55 8.65
N SER A 317 14.44 32.30 7.34
CA SER A 317 13.34 32.90 6.58
C SER A 317 12.07 32.04 6.54
N ARG A 318 12.15 30.77 6.98
CA ARG A 318 11.09 29.75 6.85
C ARG A 318 10.63 29.18 8.18
N GLN A 319 10.88 29.88 9.27
CA GLN A 319 10.55 29.39 10.61
C GLN A 319 9.05 29.14 10.82
N SER A 320 8.16 29.93 10.17
CA SER A 320 6.71 29.71 10.24
C SER A 320 6.33 28.36 9.63
N GLU A 321 6.77 28.09 8.41
CA GLU A 321 6.58 26.81 7.73
C GLU A 321 7.22 25.66 8.52
N TRP A 322 8.48 25.81 8.95
CA TRP A 322 9.21 24.77 9.67
C TRP A 322 8.60 24.41 11.02
N SER A 323 7.92 25.36 11.68
CA SER A 323 7.25 25.10 12.96
C SER A 323 6.00 24.23 12.82
N ILE A 324 5.42 24.14 11.62
CA ILE A 324 4.28 23.29 11.33
C ILE A 324 4.81 21.88 11.04
N VAL A 325 4.30 20.88 11.76
CA VAL A 325 4.69 19.48 11.59
C VAL A 325 3.46 18.67 11.20
N PRO A 326 3.15 18.57 9.90
CA PRO A 326 1.94 17.92 9.43
C PRO A 326 2.11 16.42 9.23
N ASP A 327 0.99 15.71 9.15
CA ASP A 327 0.91 14.40 8.50
C ASP A 327 0.59 14.59 7.03
N VAL A 328 1.31 13.87 6.17
CA VAL A 328 1.20 14.04 4.72
C VAL A 328 1.06 12.69 4.04
N TYR A 329 0.06 12.59 3.19
CA TYR A 329 -0.19 11.45 2.33
C TYR A 329 -0.25 11.93 0.90
N VAL A 330 0.44 11.25 -0.02
CA VAL A 330 0.39 11.56 -1.44
C VAL A 330 -0.02 10.32 -2.19
N SER A 331 -1.20 10.36 -2.80
CA SER A 331 -1.80 9.25 -3.52
C SER A 331 -1.68 9.47 -5.03
N PHE A 332 -1.09 8.51 -5.70
CA PHE A 332 -0.81 8.49 -7.12
C PHE A 332 -1.76 7.48 -7.78
N PRO A 333 -2.63 7.90 -8.72
CA PRO A 333 -3.36 6.95 -9.55
C PRO A 333 -2.35 6.19 -10.42
N ILE A 334 -2.56 4.88 -10.57
CA ILE A 334 -1.64 4.04 -11.33
C ILE A 334 -2.36 3.01 -12.18
N GLU A 335 -1.65 2.50 -13.18
CA GLU A 335 -1.97 1.26 -13.89
C GLU A 335 -0.84 0.26 -13.66
N TYR A 336 -1.18 -0.99 -13.34
CA TYR A 336 -0.19 -2.05 -13.14
C TYR A 336 -0.24 -3.11 -14.25
N CYS A 337 0.90 -3.72 -14.54
CA CYS A 337 1.01 -4.73 -15.60
C CYS A 337 0.81 -6.17 -15.09
N ASP A 338 1.39 -6.52 -13.93
CA ASP A 338 1.35 -7.88 -13.39
C ASP A 338 1.10 -7.88 -11.88
N LEU A 339 -0.06 -8.42 -11.47
CA LEU A 339 -0.44 -8.51 -10.07
C LEU A 339 0.54 -9.36 -9.25
N SER A 340 1.13 -10.40 -9.84
CA SER A 340 2.03 -11.31 -9.12
C SER A 340 3.34 -10.63 -8.72
N VAL A 341 3.84 -9.69 -9.52
CA VAL A 341 5.01 -8.87 -9.19
C VAL A 341 4.72 -8.04 -7.95
N LEU A 342 3.53 -7.45 -7.86
CA LEU A 342 3.10 -6.62 -6.73
C LEU A 342 2.88 -7.44 -5.46
N GLU A 343 2.18 -8.57 -5.58
CA GLU A 343 1.95 -9.51 -4.46
C GLU A 343 3.29 -9.98 -3.87
N ASN A 344 4.26 -10.31 -4.72
CA ASN A 344 5.60 -10.70 -4.30
C ASN A 344 6.37 -9.53 -3.67
N ALA A 345 6.24 -8.31 -4.18
CA ALA A 345 6.97 -7.14 -3.69
C ALA A 345 6.52 -6.69 -2.28
N GLY A 346 5.25 -6.94 -1.92
CA GLY A 346 4.73 -6.74 -0.57
C GLY A 346 4.98 -7.92 0.38
N GLN A 347 5.34 -9.09 -0.13
CA GLN A 347 5.47 -10.30 0.69
C GLN A 347 6.60 -10.17 1.71
N GLY A 348 6.31 -10.52 2.97
CA GLY A 348 7.29 -10.51 4.06
C GLY A 348 7.57 -9.12 4.65
N LYS A 349 7.03 -8.04 4.08
CA LYS A 349 7.17 -6.68 4.62
C LYS A 349 6.08 -6.41 5.66
N TYR A 350 6.48 -5.85 6.79
CA TYR A 350 5.55 -5.53 7.88
C TYR A 350 6.00 -4.28 8.63
N ASP A 351 5.07 -3.36 8.84
CA ASP A 351 5.20 -2.23 9.75
C ASP A 351 3.90 -2.16 10.56
N LYS A 352 4.00 -1.99 11.88
CA LYS A 352 2.83 -2.02 12.78
C LYS A 352 1.83 -0.91 12.43
N THR A 353 2.34 0.30 12.25
CA THR A 353 1.52 1.49 12.00
C THR A 353 0.84 1.37 10.65
N MET A 354 1.59 0.98 9.62
CA MET A 354 1.01 0.80 8.28
C MET A 354 0.04 -0.37 8.23
N ALA A 355 0.31 -1.48 8.93
CA ALA A 355 -0.63 -2.61 9.00
C ALA A 355 -1.97 -2.18 9.61
N GLN A 356 -1.96 -1.36 10.67
CA GLN A 356 -3.19 -0.83 11.25
C GLN A 356 -3.93 0.11 10.28
N LEU A 357 -3.21 0.99 9.58
CA LEU A 357 -3.81 1.84 8.55
C LEU A 357 -4.47 1.00 7.45
N LEU A 358 -3.81 -0.06 6.98
CA LEU A 358 -4.38 -0.99 6.00
C LEU A 358 -5.65 -1.69 6.53
N ASP A 359 -5.63 -2.17 7.77
CA ASP A 359 -6.79 -2.81 8.40
C ASP A 359 -7.96 -1.82 8.54
N LEU A 360 -7.69 -0.54 8.85
CA LEU A 360 -8.68 0.54 8.89
C LEU A 360 -9.27 0.84 7.49
N LEU A 361 -8.43 0.93 6.45
CA LEU A 361 -8.89 1.15 5.08
C LEU A 361 -9.73 -0.03 4.54
N ASP A 362 -9.33 -1.26 4.90
CA ASP A 362 -10.10 -2.46 4.61
C ASP A 362 -11.46 -2.42 5.31
N PHE A 363 -11.50 -2.09 6.60
CA PHE A 363 -12.76 -1.90 7.34
C PHE A 363 -13.68 -0.90 6.62
N ARG A 364 -13.18 0.30 6.29
CA ARG A 364 -13.97 1.33 5.60
C ARG A 364 -14.47 0.88 4.24
N THR A 365 -13.64 0.17 3.48
CA THR A 365 -14.05 -0.39 2.19
C THR A 365 -15.24 -1.34 2.34
N HIS A 366 -15.22 -2.23 3.32
CA HIS A 366 -16.30 -3.21 3.49
C HIS A 366 -17.58 -2.58 4.04
N PHE A 367 -17.46 -1.70 5.03
CA PHE A 367 -18.59 -1.20 5.81
C PHE A 367 -19.10 0.19 5.39
N GLU A 368 -18.26 1.06 4.82
CA GLU A 368 -18.62 2.44 4.50
C GLU A 368 -18.88 2.67 3.00
N SER A 369 -18.50 1.74 2.13
CA SER A 369 -18.77 1.82 0.69
C SER A 369 -20.04 1.06 0.25
N GLY A 370 -20.57 1.38 -0.93
CA GLY A 370 -21.63 0.64 -1.62
C GLY A 370 -23.07 1.03 -1.26
N VAL A 371 -24.02 0.13 -1.55
CA VAL A 371 -25.43 0.21 -1.11
C VAL A 371 -25.63 -0.88 -0.04
N PRO A 372 -26.24 -0.59 1.12
CA PRO A 372 -26.47 -1.61 2.14
C PRO A 372 -27.39 -2.70 1.57
N LYS A 373 -26.85 -3.91 1.31
CA LYS A 373 -27.67 -5.07 0.93
C LYS A 373 -27.72 -6.01 2.13
N GLN A 374 -28.93 -6.26 2.62
CA GLN A 374 -29.20 -7.10 3.81
C GLN A 374 -28.74 -8.57 3.68
N ASN A 375 -28.26 -9.01 2.53
CA ASN A 375 -27.76 -10.36 2.29
C ASN A 375 -26.62 -10.31 1.25
N ASP A 376 -25.38 -10.12 1.70
CA ASP A 376 -24.21 -10.48 0.90
C ASP A 376 -24.16 -12.01 0.82
N SER A 377 -24.94 -12.57 -0.09
CA SER A 377 -24.76 -13.96 -0.50
C SER A 377 -23.38 -14.07 -1.17
N PRO A 378 -22.61 -15.16 -0.94
CA PRO A 378 -21.26 -15.38 -1.51
C PRO A 378 -21.21 -15.54 -3.05
N LYS A 379 -22.23 -15.03 -3.76
CA LYS A 379 -22.34 -15.04 -5.23
C LYS A 379 -22.02 -13.68 -5.88
N ASN A 380 -21.65 -12.65 -5.10
CA ASN A 380 -21.31 -11.31 -5.61
C ASN A 380 -19.80 -11.04 -5.66
N SER A 381 -19.04 -11.99 -6.21
CA SER A 381 -17.56 -11.92 -6.38
C SER A 381 -17.06 -10.83 -7.35
N GLY A 382 -17.92 -9.86 -7.70
CA GLY A 382 -17.66 -8.81 -8.69
C GLY A 382 -17.58 -7.39 -8.11
N SER A 383 -17.95 -7.18 -6.84
CA SER A 383 -17.91 -5.85 -6.21
C SER A 383 -16.50 -5.41 -5.87
N PHE A 384 -16.15 -4.14 -6.10
CA PHE A 384 -14.84 -3.56 -5.81
C PHE A 384 -14.41 -3.78 -4.36
N LYS A 385 -15.38 -3.93 -3.43
CA LYS A 385 -15.11 -4.26 -2.03
C LYS A 385 -14.28 -5.54 -1.86
N GLU A 386 -14.58 -6.57 -2.64
CA GLU A 386 -13.90 -7.87 -2.57
C GLU A 386 -12.66 -7.93 -3.48
N ARG A 387 -12.60 -7.01 -4.45
CA ARG A 387 -11.56 -6.95 -5.49
C ARG A 387 -10.38 -6.07 -5.11
N ILE A 388 -10.57 -5.01 -4.31
CA ILE A 388 -9.46 -4.19 -3.82
C ILE A 388 -8.61 -5.01 -2.85
N ARG A 389 -7.29 -4.99 -3.07
CA ARG A 389 -6.28 -5.51 -2.13
C ARG A 389 -5.22 -4.47 -1.89
N ARG A 390 -4.74 -4.43 -0.65
CA ARG A 390 -3.73 -3.48 -0.19
C ARG A 390 -2.47 -4.21 0.26
N TYR A 391 -1.33 -3.63 -0.04
CA TYR A 391 -0.01 -4.17 0.24
C TYR A 391 0.88 -3.05 0.76
N TYR A 392 1.65 -3.35 1.82
CA TYR A 392 2.72 -2.48 2.26
C TYR A 392 4.00 -2.83 1.47
N LEU A 393 4.51 -1.86 0.72
CA LEU A 393 5.69 -2.04 -0.13
C LEU A 393 7.01 -1.72 0.58
N GLY A 394 6.97 -1.34 1.86
CA GLY A 394 8.16 -0.99 2.63
C GLY A 394 8.42 0.50 2.64
N LYS A 395 9.63 0.87 3.06
CA LYS A 395 10.07 2.26 3.18
C LYS A 395 11.00 2.65 2.05
N ILE A 396 10.92 3.90 1.62
CA ILE A 396 11.82 4.49 0.63
C ILE A 396 12.43 5.79 1.17
N LYS A 397 13.64 6.13 0.74
CA LYS A 397 14.27 7.42 1.06
C LYS A 397 13.89 8.44 -0.01
N ILE A 398 13.32 9.56 0.39
CA ILE A 398 13.02 10.68 -0.51
C ILE A 398 14.00 11.83 -0.27
N VAL A 399 14.29 12.54 -1.35
CA VAL A 399 15.01 13.80 -1.34
C VAL A 399 14.11 14.90 -1.89
N VAL A 400 14.06 16.03 -1.18
CA VAL A 400 13.42 17.27 -1.65
C VAL A 400 14.53 18.18 -2.15
N THR A 401 14.32 18.81 -3.30
CA THR A 401 15.31 19.71 -3.91
C THR A 401 14.76 21.11 -4.03
N CYS A 402 15.66 22.10 -4.14
CA CYS A 402 15.29 23.42 -4.63
C CYS A 402 14.66 23.33 -6.02
N GLU A 403 13.91 24.37 -6.36
CA GLU A 403 13.31 24.50 -7.67
C GLU A 403 14.38 24.46 -8.77
N THR A 404 14.11 23.66 -9.80
CA THR A 404 14.96 23.61 -10.98
C THR A 404 14.66 24.83 -11.85
N THR A 405 15.68 25.64 -12.10
CA THR A 405 15.67 26.83 -12.97
C THR A 405 16.33 26.48 -14.31
N PRO A 406 16.21 27.33 -15.36
CA PRO A 406 16.94 27.10 -16.62
C PRO A 406 18.45 26.88 -16.41
N ASP A 407 19.04 27.51 -15.39
CA ASP A 407 20.45 27.38 -15.06
C ASP A 407 20.78 26.09 -14.29
N THR A 408 19.82 25.51 -13.57
CA THR A 408 19.99 24.26 -12.80
C THR A 408 19.33 23.04 -13.46
N TYR A 409 18.80 23.19 -14.67
CA TYR A 409 18.09 22.13 -15.41
C TYR A 409 18.90 20.85 -15.61
N LEU A 410 20.21 20.98 -15.81
CA LEU A 410 21.12 19.85 -16.05
C LEU A 410 21.72 19.25 -14.77
N THR A 411 21.77 20.01 -13.69
CA THR A 411 22.43 19.61 -12.43
C THR A 411 21.44 19.30 -11.31
N GLY A 412 20.16 19.58 -11.50
CA GLY A 412 19.13 19.58 -10.46
C GLY A 412 19.27 20.78 -9.51
N GLY A 413 18.21 21.06 -8.76
CA GLY A 413 18.28 21.97 -7.60
C GLY A 413 19.06 21.33 -6.45
N GLY A 414 19.61 22.15 -5.54
CA GLY A 414 20.30 21.64 -4.35
C GLY A 414 19.37 20.84 -3.44
N GLU A 415 19.87 19.74 -2.85
CA GLU A 415 19.10 18.93 -1.90
C GLU A 415 18.80 19.73 -0.62
N ILE A 416 17.52 19.82 -0.24
CA ILE A 416 17.04 20.50 0.96
C ILE A 416 16.90 19.48 2.08
N GLY A 417 17.75 19.59 3.11
CA GLY A 417 17.81 18.62 4.19
C GLY A 417 18.44 17.30 3.75
N CYS A 418 18.35 16.30 4.62
CA CYS A 418 18.92 14.97 4.35
C CYS A 418 17.82 14.01 3.86
N PRO A 419 18.18 12.95 3.11
CA PRO A 419 17.20 11.95 2.69
C PRO A 419 16.45 11.38 3.91
N ALA A 420 15.12 11.38 3.83
CA ALA A 420 14.27 10.88 4.90
C ALA A 420 13.40 9.72 4.42
N TYR A 421 13.10 8.80 5.33
CA TYR A 421 12.25 7.66 5.03
C TYR A 421 10.78 8.04 5.05
N VAL A 422 10.03 7.44 4.13
CA VAL A 422 8.57 7.44 4.11
C VAL A 422 8.07 6.02 3.86
N ASP A 423 6.81 5.79 4.18
CA ASP A 423 6.13 4.52 3.96
C ASP A 423 5.44 4.49 2.60
N LEU A 424 5.48 3.32 1.94
CA LEU A 424 4.83 3.10 0.65
C LEU A 424 3.73 2.04 0.76
N ILE A 425 2.51 2.42 0.43
CA ILE A 425 1.34 1.55 0.37
C ILE A 425 0.87 1.44 -1.09
N LEU A 426 0.41 0.26 -1.47
CA LEU A 426 -0.17 -0.02 -2.77
C LEU A 426 -1.57 -0.62 -2.60
N SER A 427 -2.55 -0.04 -3.27
CA SER A 427 -3.92 -0.54 -3.37
C SER A 427 -4.23 -0.87 -4.82
N VAL A 428 -4.68 -2.09 -5.11
CA VAL A 428 -4.96 -2.54 -6.49
C VAL A 428 -6.31 -3.24 -6.57
N ASP A 429 -6.96 -3.10 -7.72
CA ASP A 429 -8.12 -3.89 -8.07
C ASP A 429 -7.69 -5.18 -8.78
N ARG A 430 -8.15 -6.35 -8.33
CA ARG A 430 -7.69 -7.64 -8.89
C ARG A 430 -8.30 -8.03 -10.23
N GLN A 431 -9.30 -7.30 -10.73
CA GLN A 431 -9.99 -7.65 -11.99
C GLN A 431 -9.70 -6.66 -13.12
N SER A 432 -9.28 -5.45 -12.80
CA SER A 432 -8.74 -4.44 -13.72
C SER A 432 -7.24 -4.23 -13.49
N SER A 433 -6.60 -3.37 -14.28
CA SER A 433 -5.22 -2.93 -14.08
C SER A 433 -5.12 -1.66 -13.21
N CYS A 434 -6.22 -1.20 -12.61
CA CYS A 434 -6.24 0.05 -11.85
C CYS A 434 -5.67 -0.14 -10.44
N GLY A 435 -5.03 0.91 -9.94
CA GLY A 435 -4.54 0.97 -8.57
C GLY A 435 -4.22 2.38 -8.11
N VAL A 436 -3.75 2.45 -6.87
CA VAL A 436 -3.30 3.65 -6.18
C VAL A 436 -2.00 3.30 -5.44
N VAL A 437 -0.97 4.11 -5.62
CA VAL A 437 0.22 4.08 -4.76
C VAL A 437 0.13 5.28 -3.82
N SER A 438 0.26 5.04 -2.52
CA SER A 438 0.22 6.09 -1.51
C SER A 438 1.54 6.17 -0.77
N VAL A 439 2.14 7.36 -0.77
CA VAL A 439 3.29 7.70 0.08
C VAL A 439 2.75 8.28 1.37
N VAL A 440 3.18 7.72 2.51
CA VAL A 440 2.75 8.14 3.85
C VAL A 440 3.95 8.69 4.61
N SER A 441 3.82 9.93 5.08
CA SER A 441 4.84 10.66 5.83
C SER A 441 4.20 11.29 7.06
N LEU A 442 4.15 10.52 8.14
CA LEU A 442 3.72 11.02 9.45
C LEU A 442 4.79 11.93 10.06
N SER A 443 4.36 13.05 10.62
CA SER A 443 5.20 14.12 11.17
C SER A 443 6.30 14.52 10.18
N CYS A 444 5.84 14.98 9.02
CA CYS A 444 6.62 15.19 7.81
C CYS A 444 7.98 15.86 8.08
N PRO A 445 9.10 15.23 7.69
CA PRO A 445 10.46 15.72 7.96
C PRO A 445 10.90 16.87 7.06
N PHE A 446 10.10 17.25 6.07
CA PHE A 446 10.47 18.19 5.03
C PHE A 446 9.84 19.57 5.22
N LEU A 447 10.35 20.59 4.53
CA LEU A 447 9.60 21.82 4.30
C LEU A 447 8.37 21.48 3.45
N LEU A 448 7.18 21.63 4.03
CA LEU A 448 5.93 21.15 3.46
C LEU A 448 5.70 21.69 2.04
N SER A 449 5.91 22.99 1.81
CA SER A 449 5.65 23.61 0.52
C SER A 449 6.60 23.10 -0.58
N HIS A 450 7.87 22.88 -0.27
CA HIS A 450 8.84 22.31 -1.21
C HIS A 450 8.57 20.83 -1.51
N PHE A 451 8.14 20.08 -0.50
CA PHE A 451 7.73 18.70 -0.67
C PHE A 451 6.53 18.59 -1.64
N LEU A 452 5.51 19.43 -1.44
CA LEU A 452 4.32 19.47 -2.30
C LEU A 452 4.67 19.97 -3.72
N ASP A 453 5.50 21.00 -3.85
CA ASP A 453 5.98 21.53 -5.14
C ASP A 453 6.74 20.46 -5.93
N SER A 454 7.60 19.68 -5.26
CA SER A 454 8.31 18.56 -5.87
C SER A 454 7.36 17.49 -6.42
N VAL A 455 6.22 17.25 -5.77
CA VAL A 455 5.20 16.31 -6.22
C VAL A 455 4.52 16.80 -7.50
N VAL A 456 4.07 18.06 -7.55
CA VAL A 456 3.34 18.59 -8.72
C VAL A 456 4.25 18.82 -9.93
N ARG A 457 5.54 19.12 -9.71
CA ARG A 457 6.53 19.30 -10.78
C ARG A 457 7.07 17.98 -11.35
N ASN A 458 6.62 16.82 -10.85
CA ASN A 458 7.19 15.51 -11.15
C ASN A 458 8.71 15.43 -10.81
N GLN A 459 9.16 16.17 -9.78
CA GLN A 459 10.55 16.20 -9.30
C GLN A 459 10.75 15.38 -8.02
N PHE A 460 9.72 14.61 -7.65
CA PHE A 460 9.75 13.72 -6.51
C PHE A 460 10.79 12.61 -6.70
N THR A 461 11.85 12.64 -5.88
CA THR A 461 13.08 11.87 -6.13
C THR A 461 13.33 10.86 -5.01
N VAL A 462 13.71 9.65 -5.39
CA VAL A 462 14.08 8.55 -4.50
C VAL A 462 15.60 8.42 -4.44
N LYS A 463 16.14 8.29 -3.22
CA LYS A 463 17.55 7.94 -3.00
C LYS A 463 17.66 6.42 -2.86
N THR A 464 18.34 5.78 -3.80
CA THR A 464 18.59 4.34 -3.77
C THR A 464 19.65 3.98 -2.73
N ASP A 465 19.71 2.69 -2.36
CA ASP A 465 20.69 2.20 -1.40
C ASP A 465 22.15 2.34 -1.89
N ASN A 466 22.35 2.40 -3.21
CA ASN A 466 23.66 2.64 -3.82
C ASN A 466 24.08 4.13 -3.78
N GLY A 467 23.21 5.02 -3.31
CA GLY A 467 23.45 6.46 -3.26
C GLY A 467 23.01 7.23 -4.50
N ASP A 468 22.55 6.54 -5.54
CA ASP A 468 22.02 7.16 -6.76
C ASP A 468 20.63 7.77 -6.49
N THR A 469 20.34 8.89 -7.16
CA THR A 469 19.03 9.54 -7.17
C THR A 469 18.28 9.19 -8.44
N GLU A 470 17.02 8.79 -8.32
CA GLU A 470 16.16 8.52 -9.46
C GLU A 470 14.76 9.12 -9.26
N ASN A 471 14.06 9.37 -10.37
CA ASN A 471 12.69 9.86 -10.31
C ASN A 471 11.78 8.79 -9.70
N PHE A 472 10.83 9.19 -8.84
CA PHE A 472 9.91 8.26 -8.20
C PHE A 472 9.08 7.42 -9.19
N TYR A 473 8.68 7.99 -10.33
CA TYR A 473 7.92 7.26 -11.33
C TYR A 473 8.76 6.21 -12.04
N GLU A 474 10.02 6.51 -12.34
CA GLU A 474 10.97 5.56 -12.91
C GLU A 474 11.28 4.43 -11.90
N TYR A 475 11.39 4.77 -10.62
CA TYR A 475 11.51 3.79 -9.54
C TYR A 475 10.31 2.84 -9.48
N LEU A 476 9.08 3.36 -9.59
CA LEU A 476 7.86 2.56 -9.61
C LEU A 476 7.78 1.64 -10.85
N GLU A 477 8.10 2.17 -12.03
CA GLU A 477 8.08 1.41 -13.28
C GLU A 477 9.11 0.27 -13.25
N ARG A 478 10.36 0.57 -12.86
CA ARG A 478 11.44 -0.42 -12.81
C ARG A 478 11.24 -1.46 -11.70
N GLY A 479 10.84 -1.01 -10.52
CA GLY A 479 10.74 -1.86 -9.32
C GLY A 479 9.46 -2.67 -9.24
N TYR A 480 8.35 -2.13 -9.74
CA TYR A 480 7.00 -2.68 -9.50
C TYR A 480 6.19 -2.86 -10.79
N GLN A 481 6.69 -2.45 -11.97
CA GLN A 481 5.92 -2.46 -13.23
C GLN A 481 4.61 -1.69 -13.13
N VAL A 482 4.70 -0.54 -12.48
CA VAL A 482 3.59 0.37 -12.21
C VAL A 482 3.79 1.64 -13.02
N LEU A 483 2.77 2.03 -13.78
CA LEU A 483 2.75 3.24 -14.57
C LEU A 483 1.87 4.29 -13.87
N LYS A 484 2.38 5.52 -13.76
CA LYS A 484 1.57 6.65 -13.29
C LYS A 484 0.41 6.90 -14.25
N ARG A 485 -0.77 7.10 -13.69
CA ARG A 485 -1.96 7.61 -14.40
C ARG A 485 -2.44 8.87 -13.70
N GLY A 486 -2.95 9.83 -14.45
CA GLY A 486 -3.52 11.05 -13.89
C GLY A 486 -2.56 11.89 -13.04
N THR A 487 -3.12 12.61 -12.06
CA THR A 487 -2.42 13.60 -11.25
C THR A 487 -2.40 13.19 -9.76
N PRO A 488 -1.25 13.32 -9.07
CA PRO A 488 -1.17 12.97 -7.66
C PRO A 488 -2.07 13.86 -6.81
N LYS A 489 -2.66 13.30 -5.75
CA LYS A 489 -3.44 14.03 -4.75
C LYS A 489 -2.78 13.96 -3.37
N ALA A 490 -2.54 15.13 -2.77
CA ALA A 490 -2.03 15.24 -1.42
C ALA A 490 -3.15 15.40 -0.41
N PHE A 491 -3.03 14.73 0.73
CA PHE A 491 -3.80 15.02 1.93
C PHE A 491 -2.82 15.40 3.04
N VAL A 492 -2.98 16.62 3.55
CA VAL A 492 -2.17 17.19 4.61
C VAL A 492 -3.04 17.43 5.84
N THR A 493 -2.68 16.86 6.98
CA THR A 493 -3.29 17.21 8.27
C THR A 493 -2.32 18.08 9.06
N ILE A 494 -2.75 19.28 9.41
CA ILE A 494 -1.98 20.25 10.18
C ILE A 494 -2.50 20.29 11.63
N PRO A 495 -1.68 19.91 12.62
CA PRO A 495 -2.09 19.78 14.02
C PRO A 495 -2.07 21.11 14.79
N ASN A 496 -2.62 22.17 14.21
CA ASN A 496 -2.56 23.53 14.73
C ASN A 496 -3.93 24.20 14.71
N ARG A 497 -4.03 25.34 15.40
CA ARG A 497 -5.19 26.23 15.25
C ARG A 497 -5.16 26.92 13.90
N ARG A 498 -6.33 27.06 13.26
CA ARG A 498 -6.46 27.78 11.98
C ARG A 498 -5.87 29.20 12.02
N SER A 499 -5.95 29.88 13.15
CA SER A 499 -5.41 31.23 13.36
C SER A 499 -3.88 31.31 13.35
N GLN A 500 -3.17 30.19 13.52
CA GLN A 500 -1.71 30.12 13.47
C GLN A 500 -1.18 30.08 12.03
N ILE A 501 -2.04 29.84 11.04
CA ILE A 501 -1.66 29.70 9.63
C ILE A 501 -2.16 30.92 8.86
N LYS A 502 -1.26 31.64 8.17
CA LYS A 502 -1.66 32.83 7.42
C LYS A 502 -2.40 32.42 6.13
N ASN A 503 -3.37 33.22 5.70
CA ASN A 503 -4.13 32.95 4.47
C ASN A 503 -3.23 32.82 3.23
N ASN A 504 -2.17 33.61 3.13
CA ASN A 504 -1.22 33.51 2.00
C ASN A 504 -0.41 32.21 2.03
N GLU A 505 -0.04 31.72 3.22
CA GLU A 505 0.66 30.44 3.37
C GLU A 505 -0.29 29.30 2.98
N LEU A 506 -1.53 29.31 3.50
CA LEU A 506 -2.56 28.33 3.13
C LEU A 506 -2.88 28.36 1.62
N ALA A 507 -2.97 29.53 1.01
CA ALA A 507 -3.20 29.67 -0.43
C ALA A 507 -2.06 29.05 -1.26
N SER A 508 -0.81 29.24 -0.83
CA SER A 508 0.36 28.62 -1.49
C SER A 508 0.32 27.09 -1.36
N LEU A 509 -0.06 26.58 -0.17
CA LEU A 509 -0.25 25.14 0.05
C LEU A 509 -1.37 24.57 -0.83
N LEU A 510 -2.48 25.30 -1.03
CA LEU A 510 -3.58 24.88 -1.92
C LEU A 510 -3.16 24.80 -3.40
N PHE A 511 -2.20 25.62 -3.82
CA PHE A 511 -1.56 25.46 -5.14
C PHE A 511 -0.47 24.38 -5.16
N MET A 512 -0.11 23.82 -4.01
CA MET A 512 1.06 22.95 -3.84
C MET A 512 2.35 23.63 -4.31
N GLU A 513 2.46 24.94 -4.13
CA GLU A 513 3.63 25.73 -4.53
C GLU A 513 4.50 26.08 -3.32
N THR A 514 5.79 26.29 -3.56
CA THR A 514 6.74 26.80 -2.57
C THR A 514 6.20 28.09 -1.94
N ILE A 515 6.24 28.20 -0.61
CA ILE A 515 5.88 29.44 0.08
C ILE A 515 7.00 30.44 -0.14
N TYR A 516 6.72 31.54 -0.84
CA TYR A 516 7.70 32.60 -1.08
C TYR A 516 7.61 33.72 -0.04
N GLN A 517 8.76 34.12 0.49
CA GLN A 517 8.87 35.22 1.43
C GLN A 517 8.92 36.58 0.71
N GLN A 518 8.61 37.66 1.44
CA GLN A 518 8.64 39.01 0.89
C GLN A 518 10.05 39.39 0.43
N GLY A 519 10.24 39.54 -0.88
CA GLY A 519 11.54 39.82 -1.50
C GLY A 519 12.14 38.65 -2.30
N GLU A 520 11.51 37.46 -2.25
CA GLU A 520 11.82 36.36 -3.17
C GLU A 520 11.12 36.54 -4.54
N ASN A 521 11.53 35.74 -5.53
CA ASN A 521 11.18 35.93 -6.96
C ASN A 521 9.68 35.83 -7.29
N MET A 522 8.88 35.17 -6.47
CA MET A 522 7.43 35.03 -6.67
C MET A 522 6.67 35.81 -5.59
N GLY A 523 5.58 36.45 -6.02
CA GLY A 523 4.71 37.24 -5.15
C GLY A 523 3.76 36.37 -4.30
N ARG A 524 2.71 36.99 -3.76
CA ARG A 524 1.64 36.29 -3.05
C ARG A 524 0.61 35.77 -4.05
N VAL A 525 -0.02 34.64 -3.71
CA VAL A 525 -1.19 34.12 -4.43
C VAL A 525 -2.33 35.13 -4.36
N ILE A 526 -2.86 35.53 -5.53
CA ILE A 526 -3.99 36.46 -5.67
C ILE A 526 -5.13 35.86 -6.51
N ASP A 527 -5.08 34.55 -6.80
CA ASP A 527 -6.12 33.86 -7.55
C ASP A 527 -7.47 33.95 -6.81
N ARG A 528 -8.52 34.36 -7.52
CA ARG A 528 -9.81 34.67 -6.91
C ARG A 528 -10.45 33.45 -6.26
N ASP A 529 -10.40 32.30 -6.92
CA ASP A 529 -11.07 31.09 -6.45
C ASP A 529 -10.39 30.56 -5.19
N VAL A 530 -9.05 30.57 -5.16
CA VAL A 530 -8.29 30.15 -3.98
C VAL A 530 -8.40 31.13 -2.82
N VAL A 531 -8.40 32.44 -3.10
CA VAL A 531 -8.59 33.48 -2.07
C VAL A 531 -9.97 33.31 -1.39
N GLU A 532 -11.03 33.08 -2.16
CA GLU A 532 -12.37 32.83 -1.62
C GLU A 532 -12.40 31.58 -0.71
N ILE A 533 -11.69 30.51 -1.08
CA ILE A 533 -11.57 29.29 -0.28
C ILE A 533 -10.88 29.58 1.07
N VAL A 534 -9.76 30.31 1.08
CA VAL A 534 -8.99 30.55 2.32
C VAL A 534 -9.61 31.61 3.24
N GLU A 535 -10.45 32.50 2.69
CA GLU A 535 -11.23 33.48 3.44
C GLU A 535 -12.40 32.85 4.20
N ASN A 536 -12.92 31.70 3.73
CA ASN A 536 -13.91 30.94 4.48
C ASN A 536 -13.27 30.28 5.72
N GLU A 537 -13.75 30.66 6.91
CA GLU A 537 -13.21 30.20 8.19
C GLU A 537 -13.20 28.67 8.35
N HIS A 538 -14.24 27.98 7.87
CA HIS A 538 -14.36 26.51 8.00
C HIS A 538 -14.08 25.77 6.68
N GLY A 539 -13.94 26.51 5.58
CA GLY A 539 -13.79 25.95 4.24
C GLY A 539 -14.95 25.01 3.90
N MET A 540 -14.64 23.75 3.61
CA MET A 540 -15.60 22.69 3.29
C MET A 540 -15.89 21.73 4.46
N ALA A 541 -15.42 22.03 5.67
CA ALA A 541 -15.64 21.16 6.82
C ALA A 541 -17.15 21.01 7.13
N GLN A 542 -17.56 19.79 7.50
CA GLN A 542 -18.93 19.49 7.92
C GLN A 542 -19.12 19.50 9.43
N TYR A 543 -18.02 19.44 10.18
CA TYR A 543 -18.00 19.36 11.64
C TYR A 543 -17.04 20.40 12.19
N GLU A 544 -17.29 20.87 13.41
CA GLU A 544 -16.54 21.97 14.03
C GLU A 544 -15.13 21.59 14.53
N TYR A 545 -14.82 20.30 14.63
CA TYR A 545 -13.53 19.83 15.17
C TYR A 545 -12.34 20.05 14.20
N ALA A 546 -12.60 20.36 12.93
CA ALA A 546 -11.58 20.57 11.93
C ALA A 546 -12.03 21.61 10.89
N HIS A 547 -11.05 22.23 10.24
CA HIS A 547 -11.22 23.06 9.06
C HIS A 547 -10.71 22.27 7.85
N GLY A 548 -11.43 22.31 6.73
CA GLY A 548 -11.09 21.54 5.53
C GLY A 548 -11.00 22.45 4.31
N TYR A 549 -9.90 22.41 3.59
CA TYR A 549 -9.67 23.22 2.39
C TYR A 549 -9.18 22.31 1.26
N ALA A 550 -9.77 22.38 0.08
CA ALA A 550 -9.33 21.57 -1.06
C ALA A 550 -9.25 22.41 -2.32
N TYR A 551 -8.26 22.11 -3.16
CA TYR A 551 -8.11 22.72 -4.48
C TYR A 551 -7.29 21.81 -5.39
N SER A 552 -7.84 21.43 -6.54
CA SER A 552 -7.24 20.63 -7.62
C SER A 552 -6.52 19.35 -7.21
N ASN A 553 -5.37 19.45 -6.55
CA ASN A 553 -4.49 18.34 -6.22
C ASN A 553 -4.28 18.14 -4.72
N ILE A 554 -4.90 18.94 -3.84
CA ILE A 554 -4.66 18.84 -2.40
C ILE A 554 -5.94 19.01 -1.58
N PHE A 555 -5.99 18.28 -0.46
CA PHE A 555 -6.87 18.54 0.67
C PHE A 555 -6.03 18.84 1.92
N VAL A 556 -6.25 20.00 2.53
CA VAL A 556 -5.62 20.43 3.78
C VAL A 556 -6.66 20.42 4.88
N GLN A 557 -6.42 19.60 5.90
CA GLN A 557 -7.21 19.54 7.12
C GLN A 557 -6.43 20.22 8.25
N ILE A 558 -7.04 21.17 8.95
CA ILE A 558 -6.41 21.86 10.09
C ILE A 558 -7.25 21.56 11.33
N SER A 559 -6.63 21.02 12.37
CA SER A 559 -7.33 20.70 13.62
C SER A 559 -6.42 20.83 14.84
N ASP A 560 -6.85 21.63 15.81
CA ASP A 560 -6.18 21.77 17.09
C ASP A 560 -6.57 20.68 18.10
N THR A 561 -7.50 19.79 17.73
CA THR A 561 -7.87 18.58 18.47
C THR A 561 -7.33 17.30 17.84
N PHE A 562 -6.50 17.40 16.79
CA PHE A 562 -5.91 16.23 16.15
C PHE A 562 -5.15 15.36 17.18
N PRO A 563 -5.30 14.03 17.17
CA PRO A 563 -4.69 13.18 18.20
C PRO A 563 -3.15 13.28 18.20
N PHE A 564 -2.51 12.93 19.31
CA PHE A 564 -1.05 12.88 19.39
C PHE A 564 -0.49 11.46 19.27
N GLU A 565 -1.22 10.45 19.77
CA GLU A 565 -0.87 9.04 19.59
C GLU A 565 -1.00 8.65 18.13
N ILE A 566 -0.03 7.89 17.62
CA ILE A 566 0.01 7.50 16.21
C ILE A 566 -1.22 6.68 15.83
N THR A 567 -1.62 5.77 16.72
CA THR A 567 -2.79 4.89 16.56
C THR A 567 -4.06 5.69 16.30
N ASP A 568 -4.30 6.72 17.11
CA ASP A 568 -5.49 7.56 17.03
C ASP A 568 -5.42 8.50 15.82
N ARG A 569 -4.22 8.98 15.47
CA ARG A 569 -4.00 9.82 14.28
C ARG A 569 -4.37 9.08 13.01
N ILE A 570 -3.86 7.86 12.82
CA ILE A 570 -4.17 7.08 11.61
C ILE A 570 -5.65 6.67 11.58
N GLU A 571 -6.27 6.42 12.74
CA GLU A 571 -7.72 6.19 12.82
C GLU A 571 -8.51 7.42 12.36
N PHE A 572 -8.17 8.58 12.89
CA PHE A 572 -8.78 9.86 12.55
C PHE A 572 -8.63 10.19 11.06
N GLU A 573 -7.45 9.99 10.49
CA GLU A 573 -7.17 10.31 9.09
C GLU A 573 -7.71 9.27 8.11
N SER A 574 -7.87 8.02 8.53
CA SER A 574 -8.28 6.91 7.65
C SER A 574 -9.61 7.17 6.93
N ILE A 575 -10.51 7.99 7.49
CA ILE A 575 -11.79 8.38 6.84
C ILE A 575 -11.50 9.09 5.52
N THR A 576 -10.71 10.15 5.59
CA THR A 576 -10.38 11.01 4.46
C THR A 576 -9.42 10.29 3.51
N GLN A 577 -8.47 9.51 4.02
CA GLN A 577 -7.61 8.65 3.19
C GLN A 577 -8.44 7.71 2.33
N PHE A 578 -9.44 7.06 2.92
CA PHE A 578 -10.35 6.17 2.21
C PHE A 578 -11.11 6.89 1.10
N TYR A 579 -11.61 8.12 1.33
CA TYR A 579 -12.28 8.89 0.27
C TYR A 579 -11.34 9.22 -0.88
N ILE A 580 -10.13 9.68 -0.57
CA ILE A 580 -9.14 10.04 -1.59
C ILE A 580 -8.69 8.79 -2.36
N GLU A 581 -8.46 7.67 -1.69
CA GLU A 581 -8.11 6.40 -2.33
C GLU A 581 -9.18 5.96 -3.34
N LEU A 582 -10.46 6.02 -2.97
CA LEU A 582 -11.56 5.71 -3.89
C LEU A 582 -11.56 6.67 -5.11
N LEU A 583 -11.39 7.97 -4.88
CA LEU A 583 -11.29 8.94 -5.97
C LEU A 583 -10.07 8.69 -6.87
N MET A 584 -8.97 8.16 -6.33
CA MET A 584 -7.80 7.77 -7.13
C MET A 584 -8.04 6.51 -7.95
N PHE A 585 -8.86 5.56 -7.47
CA PHE A 585 -9.34 4.46 -8.32
C PHE A 585 -10.23 4.98 -9.47
N GLU A 586 -11.11 5.94 -9.20
CA GLU A 586 -11.96 6.60 -10.20
C GLU A 586 -11.09 7.33 -11.25
N GLU A 587 -10.12 8.13 -10.82
CA GLU A 587 -9.18 8.83 -11.73
C GLU A 587 -8.29 7.84 -12.52
N SER A 588 -7.78 6.78 -11.89
CA SER A 588 -7.00 5.73 -12.57
C SER A 588 -7.80 5.06 -13.69
N ALA A 589 -9.06 4.67 -13.41
CA ALA A 589 -9.95 4.08 -14.40
C ALA A 589 -10.26 5.03 -15.57
N ILE A 590 -10.58 6.28 -15.26
CA ILE A 590 -10.91 7.31 -16.26
C ILE A 590 -9.69 7.58 -17.15
N VAL A 591 -8.54 7.86 -16.55
CA VAL A 591 -7.35 8.29 -17.30
C VAL A 591 -6.76 7.13 -18.10
N SER A 592 -6.64 5.93 -17.54
CA SER A 592 -6.13 4.75 -18.25
C SER A 592 -6.96 4.46 -19.52
N THR A 593 -8.29 4.45 -19.37
CA THR A 593 -9.19 4.23 -20.51
C THR A 593 -9.07 5.35 -21.54
N ASN A 594 -9.01 6.60 -21.09
CA ASN A 594 -8.94 7.75 -21.98
C ASN A 594 -7.63 7.80 -22.78
N GLU A 595 -6.50 7.50 -22.15
CA GLU A 595 -5.19 7.45 -22.82
C GLU A 595 -5.19 6.42 -23.95
N LYS A 596 -5.75 5.22 -23.73
CA LYS A 596 -5.87 4.18 -24.75
C LYS A 596 -6.75 4.59 -25.93
N ILE A 597 -7.84 5.32 -25.66
CA ILE A 597 -8.70 5.87 -26.71
C ILE A 597 -7.94 6.94 -27.52
N VAL A 598 -7.25 7.86 -26.85
CA VAL A 598 -6.49 8.93 -27.50
C VAL A 598 -5.34 8.37 -28.33
N GLU A 599 -4.60 7.39 -27.81
CA GLU A 599 -3.53 6.70 -28.54
C GLU A 599 -4.08 6.03 -29.82
N PHE A 600 -5.22 5.34 -29.71
CA PHE A 600 -5.87 4.70 -30.85
C PHE A 600 -6.36 5.71 -31.90
N LEU A 601 -6.86 6.88 -31.48
CA LEU A 601 -7.37 7.93 -32.37
C LEU A 601 -6.26 8.85 -32.92
N SER A 602 -5.03 8.75 -32.41
CA SER A 602 -3.92 9.62 -32.80
C SER A 602 -3.44 9.32 -34.23
N PRO A 603 -3.13 10.35 -35.03
CA PRO A 603 -2.72 10.19 -36.42
C PRO A 603 -1.35 9.50 -36.50
N GLY A 604 -1.29 8.32 -37.13
CA GLY A 604 -0.04 7.56 -37.27
C GLY A 604 -0.20 6.07 -37.58
N CYS A 605 -1.38 5.49 -37.36
CA CYS A 605 -1.72 4.14 -37.81
C CYS A 605 -2.79 4.21 -38.90
N ASP A 606 -2.59 3.49 -40.01
CA ASP A 606 -3.64 3.13 -40.99
C ASP A 606 -4.13 1.69 -40.69
N PRO A 607 -4.80 1.43 -39.55
CA PRO A 607 -5.20 0.08 -39.19
C PRO A 607 -6.24 -0.44 -40.18
N THR A 608 -6.19 -1.75 -40.45
CA THR A 608 -7.24 -2.39 -41.26
C THR A 608 -8.59 -2.38 -40.49
N PRO A 609 -9.75 -2.44 -41.18
CA PRO A 609 -11.04 -2.46 -40.49
C PRO A 609 -11.17 -3.55 -39.41
N ASN A 610 -10.58 -4.73 -39.62
CA ASN A 610 -10.57 -5.82 -38.63
C ASN A 610 -9.71 -5.50 -37.41
N GLU A 611 -8.58 -4.83 -37.62
CA GLU A 611 -7.69 -4.39 -36.55
C GLU A 611 -8.32 -3.28 -35.71
N VAL A 612 -9.09 -2.39 -36.34
CA VAL A 612 -9.95 -1.42 -35.64
C VAL A 612 -10.96 -2.15 -34.74
N LEU A 613 -11.72 -3.10 -35.29
CA LEU A 613 -12.71 -3.85 -34.49
C LEU A 613 -12.07 -4.57 -33.30
N PHE A 614 -10.92 -5.22 -33.52
CA PHE A 614 -10.19 -5.94 -32.47
C PHE A 614 -9.68 -4.99 -31.37
N ARG A 615 -9.00 -3.91 -31.74
CA ARG A 615 -8.48 -2.93 -30.76
C ARG A 615 -9.59 -2.21 -30.01
N THR A 616 -10.67 -1.85 -30.69
CA THR A 616 -11.84 -1.26 -30.04
C THR A 616 -12.50 -2.24 -29.05
N HIS A 617 -12.57 -3.53 -29.38
CA HIS A 617 -13.05 -4.55 -28.43
C HIS A 617 -12.16 -4.64 -27.19
N GLN A 618 -10.83 -4.59 -27.34
CA GLN A 618 -9.91 -4.60 -26.19
C GLN A 618 -10.13 -3.40 -25.27
N ILE A 619 -10.33 -2.20 -25.84
CA ILE A 619 -10.62 -0.99 -25.08
C ILE A 619 -11.96 -1.11 -24.34
N PHE A 620 -13.00 -1.64 -24.98
CA PHE A 620 -14.30 -1.83 -24.34
C PHE A 620 -14.29 -2.94 -23.27
N ASP A 621 -13.53 -4.01 -23.47
CA ASP A 621 -13.35 -5.05 -22.45
C ASP A 621 -12.72 -4.47 -21.19
N GLU A 622 -11.69 -3.64 -21.34
CA GLU A 622 -11.03 -3.00 -20.20
C GLU A 622 -11.91 -1.96 -19.51
N TYR A 623 -12.59 -1.11 -20.30
CA TYR A 623 -13.62 -0.21 -19.82
C TYR A 623 -14.63 -0.96 -18.94
N SER A 624 -15.11 -2.12 -19.40
CA SER A 624 -16.13 -2.90 -18.68
C SER A 624 -15.65 -3.39 -17.31
N ARG A 625 -14.35 -3.69 -17.16
CA ARG A 625 -13.76 -4.16 -15.89
C ARG A 625 -13.66 -3.05 -14.85
N THR A 626 -13.55 -1.80 -15.30
CA THR A 626 -13.37 -0.64 -14.42
C THR A 626 -14.68 0.07 -14.06
N ILE A 627 -15.82 -0.30 -14.65
CA ILE A 627 -17.10 0.42 -14.56
C ILE A 627 -17.58 0.73 -13.13
N GLU A 628 -17.26 -0.12 -12.15
CA GLU A 628 -17.65 0.12 -10.76
C GLU A 628 -16.91 1.30 -10.11
N PHE A 629 -15.79 1.72 -10.68
CA PHE A 629 -15.01 2.86 -10.19
C PHE A 629 -15.45 4.20 -10.79
N TRP A 630 -16.34 4.21 -11.79
CA TRP A 630 -16.70 5.43 -12.52
C TRP A 630 -17.71 6.31 -11.78
N ASP A 631 -18.42 5.73 -10.81
CA ASP A 631 -19.31 6.45 -9.90
C ASP A 631 -19.31 5.74 -8.54
N ILE A 632 -18.25 5.98 -7.76
CA ILE A 632 -18.12 5.33 -6.46
C ILE A 632 -19.09 5.98 -5.46
N GLN A 633 -19.89 5.12 -4.83
CA GLN A 633 -20.90 5.48 -3.86
C GLN A 633 -20.50 5.00 -2.45
N VAL A 634 -20.77 5.84 -1.45
CA VAL A 634 -20.57 5.55 -0.02
C VAL A 634 -21.90 5.55 0.74
N ASN A 635 -21.97 4.87 1.88
CA ASN A 635 -23.24 4.61 2.57
C ASN A 635 -23.83 5.86 3.25
N TYR A 636 -23.00 6.63 3.95
CA TYR A 636 -23.46 7.71 4.83
C TYR A 636 -23.66 9.03 4.10
N PRO A 637 -24.73 9.80 4.38
CA PRO A 637 -25.00 11.09 3.72
C PRO A 637 -23.87 12.12 3.87
N SER A 638 -23.27 12.24 5.06
CA SER A 638 -22.14 13.13 5.30
C SER A 638 -20.92 12.71 4.46
N SER A 639 -20.62 11.42 4.41
CA SER A 639 -19.56 10.85 3.55
C SER A 639 -19.83 11.10 2.07
N LYS A 640 -21.07 10.94 1.60
CA LYS A 640 -21.45 11.24 0.20
C LYS A 640 -21.17 12.70 -0.14
N LYS A 641 -21.52 13.62 0.77
CA LYS A 641 -21.26 15.04 0.58
C LYS A 641 -19.76 15.34 0.57
N SER A 642 -18.97 14.79 1.50
CA SER A 642 -17.51 14.97 1.52
C SER A 642 -16.86 14.45 0.24
N LEU A 643 -17.22 13.24 -0.18
CA LEU A 643 -16.69 12.63 -1.39
C LEU A 643 -17.04 13.45 -2.63
N ALA A 644 -18.28 13.95 -2.74
CA ALA A 644 -18.68 14.81 -3.86
C ALA A 644 -17.91 16.14 -3.88
N MET A 645 -17.75 16.79 -2.73
CA MET A 645 -16.97 18.04 -2.62
C MET A 645 -15.50 17.83 -3.01
N LEU A 646 -14.90 16.72 -2.59
CA LEU A 646 -13.54 16.36 -3.00
C LEU A 646 -13.46 16.00 -4.48
N ARG A 647 -14.44 15.27 -5.03
CA ARG A 647 -14.51 14.92 -6.45
C ARG A 647 -14.56 16.18 -7.34
N ASP A 648 -15.35 17.17 -6.92
CA ASP A 648 -15.44 18.47 -7.59
C ASP A 648 -14.14 19.26 -7.47
N ALA A 649 -13.59 19.38 -6.25
CA ALA A 649 -12.34 20.09 -6.03
C ALA A 649 -11.17 19.48 -6.83
N PHE A 650 -11.13 18.15 -6.94
CA PHE A 650 -10.14 17.41 -7.71
C PHE A 650 -10.41 17.35 -9.22
N ARG A 651 -11.51 17.98 -9.68
CA ARG A 651 -11.91 18.06 -11.08
C ARG A 651 -12.07 16.70 -11.78
N ILE A 652 -12.39 15.66 -11.02
CA ILE A 652 -12.61 14.30 -11.57
C ILE A 652 -13.83 14.30 -12.51
N ASN A 653 -14.86 15.08 -12.18
CA ASN A 653 -16.03 15.27 -13.06
C ASN A 653 -15.66 15.84 -14.44
N GLU A 654 -14.67 16.75 -14.51
CA GLU A 654 -14.18 17.27 -15.80
C GLU A 654 -13.42 16.19 -16.59
N GLN A 655 -12.66 15.33 -15.91
CA GLN A 655 -11.95 14.22 -16.55
C GLN A 655 -12.93 13.19 -17.13
N LEU A 656 -13.99 12.86 -16.38
CA LEU A 656 -15.05 11.97 -16.84
C LEU A 656 -15.75 12.52 -18.09
N GLN A 657 -16.10 13.81 -18.10
CA GLN A 657 -16.70 14.45 -19.28
C GLN A 657 -15.79 14.42 -20.51
N ARG A 658 -14.46 14.52 -20.34
CA ARG A 658 -13.50 14.40 -21.45
C ARG A 658 -13.47 12.98 -22.00
N LEU A 659 -13.49 11.98 -21.14
CA LEU A 659 -13.56 10.58 -21.52
C LEU A 659 -14.84 10.24 -22.28
N GLU A 660 -16.01 10.68 -21.80
CA GLU A 660 -17.29 10.49 -22.49
C GLU A 660 -17.26 11.07 -23.91
N ARG A 661 -16.64 12.24 -24.12
CA ARG A 661 -16.48 12.83 -25.46
C ARG A 661 -15.60 11.98 -26.35
N ASN A 662 -14.49 11.47 -25.84
CA ASN A 662 -13.56 10.64 -26.61
C ASN A 662 -14.15 9.26 -26.93
N GLN A 663 -14.88 8.65 -25.99
CA GLN A 663 -15.62 7.41 -26.19
C GLN A 663 -16.67 7.55 -27.30
N ASN A 664 -17.40 8.67 -27.33
CA ASN A 664 -18.35 8.97 -28.41
C ASN A 664 -17.67 9.07 -29.78
N GLN A 665 -16.42 9.56 -29.85
CA GLN A 665 -15.65 9.57 -31.09
C GLN A 665 -15.21 8.16 -31.50
N LEU A 666 -14.72 7.36 -30.55
CA LEU A 666 -14.34 5.96 -30.79
C LEU A 666 -15.52 5.15 -31.35
N GLN A 667 -16.71 5.31 -30.77
CA GLN A 667 -17.92 4.63 -31.24
C GLN A 667 -18.26 4.99 -32.70
N ARG A 668 -18.13 6.27 -33.09
CA ARG A 668 -18.35 6.69 -34.48
C ARG A 668 -17.34 6.08 -35.45
N VAL A 669 -16.08 5.96 -35.04
CA VAL A 669 -15.03 5.31 -35.84
C VAL A 669 -15.35 3.82 -36.01
N PHE A 670 -15.72 3.14 -34.91
CA PHE A 670 -16.13 1.74 -34.93
C PHE A 670 -17.32 1.50 -35.87
N ASP A 671 -18.41 2.27 -35.73
CA ASP A 671 -19.61 2.13 -36.56
C ASP A 671 -19.29 2.38 -38.04
N THR A 672 -18.46 3.37 -38.35
CA THR A 672 -18.04 3.67 -39.73
C THR A 672 -17.25 2.51 -40.33
N GLN A 673 -16.33 1.88 -39.57
CA GLN A 673 -15.52 0.77 -40.06
C GLN A 673 -16.33 -0.53 -40.19
N ARG A 674 -17.27 -0.79 -39.27
CA ARG A 674 -18.22 -1.90 -39.37
C ARG A 674 -19.08 -1.76 -40.63
N ASP A 675 -19.63 -0.58 -40.89
CA ASP A 675 -20.42 -0.31 -42.10
C ASP A 675 -19.62 -0.53 -43.39
N LEU A 676 -18.32 -0.22 -43.38
CA LEU A 676 -17.43 -0.49 -44.51
C LEU A 676 -17.21 -2.00 -44.73
N LEU A 677 -17.10 -2.78 -43.66
CA LEU A 677 -17.00 -4.24 -43.73
C LEU A 677 -18.31 -4.87 -44.22
N ASP A 678 -19.45 -4.48 -43.65
CA ASP A 678 -20.76 -5.00 -44.06
C ASP A 678 -21.04 -4.73 -45.55
N ARG A 679 -20.65 -3.55 -46.04
CA ARG A 679 -20.72 -3.23 -47.48
C ARG A 679 -19.79 -4.09 -48.32
N ARG A 680 -18.59 -4.40 -47.83
CA ARG A 680 -17.64 -5.29 -48.52
C ARG A 680 -18.17 -6.73 -48.56
N ASP A 681 -18.69 -7.23 -47.46
CA ASP A 681 -19.21 -8.59 -47.34
C ASP A 681 -20.51 -8.77 -48.13
N SER A 682 -21.41 -7.79 -48.09
CA SER A 682 -22.58 -7.74 -48.96
C SER A 682 -22.18 -7.70 -50.44
N SER A 683 -21.13 -6.96 -50.78
CA SER A 683 -20.56 -6.98 -52.14
C SER A 683 -20.07 -8.39 -52.49
N HIS A 684 -19.27 -9.05 -51.64
CA HIS A 684 -18.79 -10.41 -51.89
C HIS A 684 -19.92 -11.43 -52.03
N LEU A 685 -20.95 -11.38 -51.17
CA LEU A 685 -22.14 -12.21 -51.28
C LEU A 685 -22.87 -12.01 -52.61
N ASN A 686 -23.01 -10.76 -53.05
CA ASN A 686 -23.60 -10.47 -54.37
C ASN A 686 -22.73 -11.03 -55.52
N HIS A 687 -21.41 -11.02 -55.41
CA HIS A 687 -20.51 -11.66 -56.40
C HIS A 687 -20.66 -13.18 -56.40
N ILE A 688 -20.78 -13.80 -55.21
CA ILE A 688 -21.00 -15.25 -55.08
C ILE A 688 -22.37 -15.64 -55.65
N LEU A 689 -23.42 -14.87 -55.37
CA LEU A 689 -24.75 -15.08 -55.95
C LEU A 689 -24.76 -14.91 -57.47
N LEU A 690 -24.07 -13.89 -58.00
CA LEU A 690 -23.93 -13.69 -59.43
C LEU A 690 -23.17 -14.86 -60.09
N PHE A 691 -22.10 -15.33 -59.44
CA PHE A 691 -21.33 -16.49 -59.89
C PHE A 691 -22.18 -17.78 -59.86
N LEU A 692 -22.93 -18.03 -58.78
CA LEU A 692 -23.87 -19.15 -58.67
C LEU A 692 -24.99 -19.09 -59.71
N ALA A 693 -25.55 -17.91 -59.97
CA ALA A 693 -26.56 -17.72 -61.00
C ALA A 693 -26.00 -18.02 -62.40
N LEU A 694 -24.76 -17.59 -62.69
CA LEU A 694 -24.05 -17.96 -63.92
C LEU A 694 -23.81 -19.48 -64.01
N LEU A 695 -23.46 -20.12 -62.91
CA LEU A 695 -23.23 -21.57 -62.82
C LEU A 695 -24.53 -22.38 -63.00
N GLN A 696 -25.67 -21.86 -62.54
CA GLN A 696 -27.00 -22.49 -62.72
C GLN A 696 -27.54 -22.36 -64.14
N VAL A 697 -27.13 -21.34 -64.90
CA VAL A 697 -27.48 -21.19 -66.32
C VAL A 697 -26.60 -22.07 -67.22
N LEU A 698 -25.41 -22.47 -66.75
CA LEU A 698 -24.46 -23.28 -67.51
C LEU A 698 -25.05 -24.62 -68.03
N PRO A 699 -25.78 -25.44 -67.24
CA PRO A 699 -26.38 -26.70 -67.69
C PRO A 699 -27.48 -26.51 -68.74
N LEU A 700 -28.18 -25.37 -68.76
CA LEU A 700 -29.15 -25.05 -69.81
C LEU A 700 -28.49 -24.70 -71.15
N LEU A 701 -27.24 -24.24 -71.12
CA LEU A 701 -26.46 -23.90 -72.31
C LEU A 701 -25.65 -25.10 -72.85
N MET A 702 -25.31 -26.08 -72.01
CA MET A 702 -24.52 -27.26 -72.39
C MET A 702 -25.12 -28.10 -73.55
N PRO A 703 -26.44 -28.36 -73.62
CA PRO A 703 -27.05 -29.11 -74.73
C PRO A 703 -26.91 -28.38 -76.08
N GLY A 704 -26.90 -27.05 -76.07
CA GLY A 704 -26.74 -26.22 -77.27
C GLY A 704 -25.30 -26.15 -77.78
N ILE A 705 -24.31 -26.39 -76.93
CA ILE A 705 -22.88 -26.29 -77.27
C ILE A 705 -22.31 -27.65 -77.72
N PHE A 706 -22.76 -28.77 -77.12
CA PHE A 706 -22.16 -30.11 -77.32
C PHE A 706 -23.01 -31.10 -78.14
N SER A 707 -24.10 -30.68 -78.78
CA SER A 707 -24.85 -31.54 -79.70
C SER A 707 -24.38 -31.38 -81.16
N ASP A 708 -24.10 -32.52 -81.80
CA ASP A 708 -23.65 -32.66 -83.20
C ASP A 708 -24.86 -32.84 -84.14
N GLY A 709 -25.63 -31.77 -84.33
CA GLY A 709 -26.74 -31.74 -85.30
C GLY A 709 -26.79 -30.44 -86.10
N GLU A 710 -26.94 -30.55 -87.42
CA GLU A 710 -26.77 -29.47 -88.43
C GLU A 710 -27.85 -28.35 -88.44
N ILE A 711 -28.72 -28.21 -87.43
CA ILE A 711 -29.78 -27.18 -87.40
C ILE A 711 -29.75 -26.31 -86.14
N PHE A 712 -28.57 -25.93 -85.63
CA PHE A 712 -28.48 -25.09 -84.42
C PHE A 712 -27.43 -23.97 -84.43
N THR A 713 -27.11 -23.41 -85.60
CA THR A 713 -26.18 -22.28 -85.70
C THR A 713 -26.68 -21.04 -84.95
N GLN A 714 -28.00 -20.76 -84.96
CA GLN A 714 -28.56 -19.61 -84.25
C GLN A 714 -28.58 -19.76 -82.73
N GLN A 715 -28.82 -20.97 -82.19
CA GLN A 715 -28.75 -21.19 -80.73
C GLN A 715 -27.31 -21.24 -80.21
N LYS A 716 -26.35 -21.76 -80.99
CA LYS A 716 -24.92 -21.67 -80.66
C LYS A 716 -24.43 -20.22 -80.63
N ILE A 717 -24.84 -19.40 -81.61
CA ILE A 717 -24.53 -17.96 -81.63
C ILE A 717 -25.20 -17.23 -80.47
N LEU A 718 -26.46 -17.55 -80.14
CA LEU A 718 -27.17 -16.92 -79.02
C LEU A 718 -26.54 -17.31 -77.67
N ALA A 719 -26.14 -18.58 -77.49
CA ALA A 719 -25.41 -19.05 -76.32
C ALA A 719 -24.04 -18.39 -76.18
N CYS A 720 -23.27 -18.27 -77.27
CA CYS A 720 -22.01 -17.55 -77.29
C CYS A 720 -22.17 -16.04 -77.07
N LEU A 721 -23.24 -15.41 -77.58
CA LEU A 721 -23.56 -14.00 -77.32
C LEU A 721 -24.03 -13.79 -75.88
N PHE A 722 -24.72 -14.75 -75.26
CA PHE A 722 -25.09 -14.69 -73.85
C PHE A 722 -23.87 -14.87 -72.95
N LEU A 723 -22.97 -15.81 -73.27
CA LEU A 723 -21.71 -16.01 -72.55
C LEU A 723 -20.75 -14.82 -72.75
N ALA A 724 -20.59 -14.32 -73.97
CA ALA A 724 -19.77 -13.15 -74.27
C ALA A 724 -20.38 -11.87 -73.71
N GLY A 725 -21.71 -11.73 -73.72
CA GLY A 725 -22.44 -10.63 -73.09
C GLY A 725 -22.32 -10.67 -71.57
N GLY A 726 -22.45 -11.85 -70.96
CA GLY A 726 -22.22 -12.07 -69.54
C GLY A 726 -20.77 -11.78 -69.13
N LEU A 727 -19.80 -12.24 -69.92
CA LEU A 727 -18.38 -11.96 -69.72
C LEU A 727 -18.06 -10.48 -69.95
N PHE A 728 -18.69 -9.82 -70.93
CA PHE A 728 -18.53 -8.39 -71.20
C PHE A 728 -19.12 -7.53 -70.09
N VAL A 729 -20.29 -7.89 -69.57
CA VAL A 729 -20.90 -7.24 -68.39
C VAL A 729 -20.03 -7.46 -67.17
N TYR A 730 -19.52 -8.67 -66.95
CA TYR A 730 -18.59 -8.99 -65.86
C TYR A 730 -17.29 -8.18 -65.95
N VAL A 731 -16.67 -8.10 -67.14
CA VAL A 731 -15.45 -7.31 -67.39
C VAL A 731 -15.72 -5.81 -67.27
N LYS A 732 -16.87 -5.30 -67.76
CA LYS A 732 -17.23 -3.89 -67.57
C LYS A 732 -17.53 -3.55 -66.11
N LEU A 733 -18.16 -4.45 -65.35
CA LEU A 733 -18.36 -4.27 -63.91
C LEU A 733 -17.02 -4.28 -63.19
N LYS A 734 -16.16 -5.27 -63.46
CA LYS A 734 -14.81 -5.38 -62.90
C LYS A 734 -13.97 -4.12 -63.20
N ASN A 735 -14.03 -3.61 -64.42
CA ASN A 735 -13.31 -2.39 -64.81
C ASN A 735 -13.92 -1.11 -64.22
N ARG A 736 -15.26 -1.01 -64.05
CA ARG A 736 -15.88 0.11 -63.32
C ARG A 736 -15.55 0.08 -61.82
N ILE A 737 -15.37 -1.10 -61.24
CA ILE A 737 -15.01 -1.30 -59.84
C ILE A 737 -13.52 -0.97 -59.61
N LEU A 738 -12.62 -1.41 -60.50
CA LEU A 738 -11.21 -1.01 -60.50
C LEU A 738 -11.06 0.51 -60.71
N ALA A 739 -11.84 1.11 -61.61
CA ALA A 739 -11.86 2.56 -61.78
C ALA A 739 -12.38 3.30 -60.54
N ARG A 740 -13.33 2.73 -59.78
CA ARG A 740 -13.82 3.28 -58.50
C ARG A 740 -12.83 3.08 -57.34
N SER A 741 -12.06 1.99 -57.30
CA SER A 741 -11.01 1.81 -56.28
C SER A 741 -9.80 2.72 -56.52
N VAL A 742 -9.44 2.97 -57.78
CA VAL A 742 -8.40 3.94 -58.18
C VAL A 742 -8.89 5.39 -58.01
N SER A 743 -10.17 5.67 -58.26
CA SER A 743 -10.80 6.98 -57.99
C SER A 743 -10.94 7.27 -56.49
N GLY A 744 -11.17 6.25 -55.65
CA GLY A 744 -11.20 6.40 -54.19
C GLY A 744 -9.82 6.71 -53.60
N LYS A 745 -8.75 6.12 -54.16
CA LYS A 745 -7.36 6.47 -53.81
C LYS A 745 -6.96 7.88 -54.28
N ARG A 746 -7.40 8.31 -55.48
CA ARG A 746 -7.13 9.67 -55.99
C ARG A 746 -7.94 10.77 -55.29
N SER A 747 -9.15 10.51 -54.78
CA SER A 747 -9.91 11.52 -54.01
C SER A 747 -9.41 11.66 -52.57
N GLY A 748 -8.79 10.62 -52.00
CA GLY A 748 -8.01 10.70 -50.75
C GLY A 748 -6.76 11.59 -50.89
N GLN A 749 -5.92 11.33 -51.89
CA GLN A 749 -4.71 12.15 -52.14
C GLN A 749 -5.01 13.61 -52.54
N ASN A 750 -6.07 13.88 -53.31
CA ASN A 750 -6.45 15.26 -53.66
C ASN A 750 -7.11 16.03 -52.49
N LYS A 751 -7.69 15.36 -51.49
CA LYS A 751 -8.16 16.04 -50.28
C LYS A 751 -7.00 16.41 -49.35
N GLU A 752 -6.02 15.53 -49.17
CA GLU A 752 -4.78 15.84 -48.42
C GLU A 752 -3.99 17.02 -49.02
N THR A 753 -4.02 17.18 -50.35
CA THR A 753 -3.30 18.29 -51.01
C THR A 753 -4.05 19.63 -50.94
N VAL A 754 -5.39 19.61 -50.76
CA VAL A 754 -6.21 20.83 -50.64
C VAL A 754 -6.34 21.29 -49.18
N GLU A 755 -6.30 20.37 -48.22
CA GLU A 755 -6.36 20.71 -46.79
C GLU A 755 -4.99 21.21 -46.25
N ASN A 756 -3.87 20.67 -46.75
CA ASN A 756 -2.52 21.20 -46.48
C ASN A 756 -2.22 22.58 -47.10
N ARG A 757 -3.13 23.14 -47.93
CA ARG A 757 -3.06 24.54 -48.39
C ARG A 757 -3.96 25.50 -47.62
N ARG A 758 -4.80 25.00 -46.70
CA ARG A 758 -5.62 25.83 -45.80
C ARG A 758 -5.09 25.89 -44.37
N ILE A 759 -4.13 25.06 -44.02
CA ILE A 759 -3.39 25.13 -42.75
C ILE A 759 -1.92 25.43 -43.08
N LYS A 760 -1.68 26.67 -43.51
CA LYS A 760 -0.43 27.41 -43.40
C LYS A 760 -0.75 28.86 -43.16
#